data_AF-A0A2M9AAD7-F1
#
_entry.id   AF-A0A2M9AAD7-F1
#
_cell.length_a   1.000
_cell.length_b   1.000
_cell.length_c   1.000
_cell.angle_alpha   90.00
_cell.angle_beta   90.00
_cell.angle_gamma   90.00
#
_symmetry.space_group_name_H-M   'P 1'
#
loop_
_entity.id
_entity.type
_entity.pdbx_description
1 polymer ?
#
loop_
_entity_poly.entity_id
_entity_poly.type
_entity_poly.pdbx_seq_one_letter_code
_entity_poly.pdbx_strand_id
1 'polypeptide(L)'
;MVKFVAWAFALLNVAPILWMVWSSLLGSSEIQQGEIFPAPYPNDVVFFEKTQNRSVVAATLHGQIYHYENKDLRPSFRQKLDLQAVSVNYVLSDSSLYAFSPDEGLMKINLSKMRVDHKWNWSDFEKSFKQYDFSTFRYVANQTPEGEFARLGALLDTVPLIENSDMTFATLFKRSFPRDSSVMESLNMILNSTESLSKVIAIWQKKTDWVNPAINKLFKKRFRFTKENRELFRWCLAERIPTPLTIYRRIPWSSIWVDRVPASDHGVSIASAGDVLCVGMWWESFPGIAIVNKKTGKIGWVTPQTGLPSSSVQRILRVSEKEVLVSHDQGFSLIDVQSEKVKANYLFGESGLPFYNGRDMRLSIVSRSSMLFACGREIVFFDFRAGHAVKRLYGDAHLFQSDISVIKSFGNRVFFGLSNGFVEMNLWDLLNEGSEQKTYSVDGTATSLFFDNGILLVGMQEGKLANIDLASGKAVVKEQLPSGGLYLHWRNYEDLWRTIPFGTFLSNSLLICCSTVLICLILGSLAGYGLARASFRLYRFMNVGLIWSQVIPNVLFLIPAFLIASYLQLHSSIHILNTRWGIIVLYSALFLPMATWILQNFFRSVPREIEEAALLDGCTPFTAFFRVIVPSSLPGILTTGIYVFILAWDELMFAWVFSMDVSTATIPVGMRLFFGQFATRYDLVMAAATLSTLPVMILFMIVQRRLISGFPGGRAVAARNAGKKVR
;
A
#
# COMPACT_ATOMS: atom_id res chain seq x y z
N MET A 1 -27.12 -20.33 -35.70
CA MET A 1 -25.80 -20.77 -35.21
C MET A 1 -24.72 -19.70 -35.38
N VAL A 2 -24.37 -19.25 -36.59
CA VAL A 2 -23.30 -18.23 -36.81
C VAL A 2 -23.49 -16.92 -36.03
N LYS A 3 -24.71 -16.35 -36.02
CA LYS A 3 -25.01 -15.15 -35.22
C LYS A 3 -24.85 -15.37 -33.71
N PHE A 4 -25.23 -16.56 -33.22
CA PHE A 4 -25.10 -16.91 -31.81
C PHE A 4 -23.64 -17.05 -31.41
N VAL A 5 -22.83 -17.72 -32.24
CA VAL A 5 -21.38 -17.84 -32.03
C VAL A 5 -20.70 -16.47 -32.08
N ALA A 6 -21.07 -15.60 -33.01
CA ALA A 6 -20.54 -14.24 -33.08
C ALA A 6 -20.88 -13.40 -31.84
N TRP A 7 -22.13 -13.50 -31.35
CA TRP A 7 -22.53 -12.83 -30.11
C TRP A 7 -21.82 -13.41 -28.88
N ALA A 8 -21.68 -14.73 -28.78
CA ALA A 8 -20.93 -15.36 -27.70
C ALA A 8 -19.46 -14.91 -27.71
N PHE A 9 -18.84 -14.86 -28.88
CA PHE A 9 -17.46 -14.38 -29.03
C PHE A 9 -17.33 -12.89 -28.65
N ALA A 10 -18.27 -12.05 -29.08
CA ALA A 10 -18.30 -10.64 -28.69
C ALA A 10 -18.44 -10.48 -27.17
N LEU A 11 -19.35 -11.23 -26.55
CA LEU A 11 -19.59 -11.18 -25.11
C LEU A 11 -18.37 -11.66 -24.32
N LEU A 12 -17.67 -12.68 -24.81
CA LEU A 12 -16.45 -13.23 -24.20
C LEU A 12 -15.27 -12.24 -24.26
N ASN A 13 -15.23 -11.36 -25.26
CA ASN A 13 -14.22 -10.30 -25.37
C ASN A 13 -14.59 -9.03 -24.60
N VAL A 14 -15.88 -8.73 -24.44
CA VAL A 14 -16.36 -7.53 -23.72
C VAL A 14 -16.47 -7.78 -22.21
N ALA A 15 -16.75 -9.01 -21.78
CA ALA A 15 -16.90 -9.35 -20.37
C ALA A 15 -15.67 -8.99 -19.51
N PRO A 16 -14.40 -9.23 -19.93
CA PRO A 16 -13.23 -8.81 -19.16
C PRO A 16 -13.13 -7.29 -18.99
N ILE A 17 -13.52 -6.51 -20.00
CA ILE A 17 -13.51 -5.05 -19.95
C ILE A 17 -14.59 -4.54 -18.99
N LEU A 18 -15.81 -5.08 -19.10
CA LEU A 18 -16.89 -4.74 -18.17
C LEU A 18 -16.55 -5.13 -16.74
N TRP A 19 -15.93 -6.30 -16.56
CA TRP A 19 -15.43 -6.76 -15.27
C TRP A 19 -14.41 -5.80 -14.70
N MET A 20 -13.41 -5.40 -15.49
CA MET A 20 -12.37 -4.46 -15.06
C MET A 20 -12.94 -3.07 -14.70
N VAL A 21 -13.87 -2.55 -15.49
CA VAL A 21 -14.60 -1.30 -15.20
C VAL A 21 -15.38 -1.44 -13.89
N TRP A 22 -16.08 -2.55 -13.70
CA TRP A 22 -16.84 -2.80 -12.48
C TRP A 22 -15.94 -2.95 -11.26
N SER A 23 -14.90 -3.76 -11.34
CA SER A 23 -13.93 -3.98 -10.26
C SER A 23 -13.16 -2.72 -9.90
N SER A 24 -12.98 -1.76 -10.83
CA SER A 24 -12.35 -0.47 -10.51
C SER A 24 -13.17 0.38 -9.54
N LEU A 25 -14.46 0.06 -9.33
CA LEU A 25 -15.34 0.73 -8.37
C LEU A 25 -15.39 0.00 -7.02
N LEU A 26 -14.73 -1.15 -6.90
CA LEU A 26 -14.64 -1.93 -5.67
C LEU A 26 -13.37 -1.56 -4.88
N GLY A 27 -13.38 -1.89 -3.59
CA GLY A 27 -12.22 -1.77 -2.73
C GLY A 27 -11.19 -2.87 -3.02
N SER A 28 -9.91 -2.62 -2.71
CA SER A 28 -8.85 -3.60 -2.96
C SER A 28 -9.05 -4.92 -2.18
N SER A 29 -9.62 -4.83 -0.97
CA SER A 29 -9.95 -5.99 -0.13
C SER A 29 -11.08 -6.83 -0.73
N GLU A 30 -12.13 -6.18 -1.23
CA GLU A 30 -13.27 -6.82 -1.90
C GLU A 30 -12.81 -7.59 -3.15
N ILE A 31 -11.98 -6.97 -3.98
CA ILE A 31 -11.39 -7.62 -5.16
C ILE A 31 -10.52 -8.83 -4.75
N GLN A 32 -9.72 -8.68 -3.69
CA GLN A 32 -8.84 -9.75 -3.21
C GLN A 32 -9.62 -10.94 -2.62
N GLN A 33 -10.76 -10.67 -1.97
CA GLN A 33 -11.65 -11.70 -1.44
C GLN A 33 -12.50 -12.37 -2.54
N GLY A 34 -12.42 -11.87 -3.79
CA GLY A 34 -13.17 -12.40 -4.92
C GLY A 34 -14.64 -11.98 -4.91
N GLU A 35 -14.97 -10.88 -4.23
CA GLU A 35 -16.34 -10.36 -4.22
C GLU A 35 -16.72 -9.81 -5.60
N ILE A 36 -17.87 -10.24 -6.10
CA ILE A 36 -18.40 -9.85 -7.41
C ILE A 36 -19.25 -8.57 -7.28
N PHE A 37 -19.96 -8.43 -6.17
CA PHE A 37 -20.79 -7.27 -5.88
C PHE A 37 -20.24 -6.60 -4.62
N PRO A 38 -20.29 -5.26 -4.55
CA PRO A 38 -19.88 -4.57 -3.33
C PRO A 38 -20.74 -5.08 -2.18
N ALA A 39 -20.11 -5.63 -1.16
CA ALA A 39 -20.82 -5.99 0.05
C ALA A 39 -21.17 -4.71 0.83
N PRO A 40 -22.36 -4.63 1.44
CA PRO A 40 -22.61 -3.60 2.43
C PRO A 40 -21.58 -3.78 3.56
N TYR A 41 -20.83 -2.72 3.85
CA TYR A 41 -19.76 -2.81 4.83
C TYR A 41 -20.25 -3.31 6.19
N PRO A 42 -19.46 -4.14 6.89
CA PRO A 42 -19.73 -4.47 8.27
C PRO A 42 -19.72 -3.19 9.10
N ASN A 43 -20.76 -3.01 9.91
CA ASN A 43 -20.96 -1.80 10.70
C ASN A 43 -20.21 -1.84 12.01
N ASP A 44 -18.92 -2.15 11.95
CA ASP A 44 -18.07 -2.26 13.14
C ASP A 44 -18.06 -0.92 13.90
N VAL A 45 -18.52 -0.97 15.15
CA VAL A 45 -18.65 0.23 15.99
C VAL A 45 -17.28 0.57 16.56
N VAL A 46 -16.60 1.52 15.93
CA VAL A 46 -15.26 1.95 16.36
C VAL A 46 -15.30 3.09 17.38
N PHE A 47 -16.40 3.84 17.42
CA PHE A 47 -16.59 4.96 18.35
C PHE A 47 -17.94 4.87 19.04
N PHE A 48 -17.92 5.00 20.36
CA PHE A 48 -19.15 5.00 21.16
C PHE A 48 -18.94 5.86 22.41
N GLU A 49 -19.57 7.03 22.47
CA GLU A 49 -19.44 7.95 23.60
C GLU A 49 -20.74 8.70 23.89
N LYS A 50 -20.87 9.15 25.15
CA LYS A 50 -21.98 10.00 25.59
C LYS A 50 -21.65 11.47 25.44
N THR A 51 -22.59 12.20 24.88
CA THR A 51 -22.54 13.66 24.75
C THR A 51 -22.94 14.38 26.04
N GLN A 52 -22.60 15.67 26.13
CA GLN A 52 -22.93 16.51 27.29
C GLN A 52 -24.44 16.57 27.60
N ASN A 53 -25.29 16.48 26.57
CA ASN A 53 -26.76 16.52 26.70
C ASN A 53 -27.41 15.17 27.05
N ARG A 54 -26.64 14.21 27.59
CA ARG A 54 -27.08 12.85 27.92
C ARG A 54 -27.49 11.96 26.72
N SER A 55 -27.40 12.46 25.49
CA SER A 55 -27.49 11.64 24.26
C SER A 55 -26.24 10.78 24.03
N VAL A 56 -26.38 9.68 23.31
CA VAL A 56 -25.28 8.75 22.97
C VAL A 56 -24.98 8.86 21.46
N VAL A 57 -23.70 8.80 21.09
CA VAL A 57 -23.27 8.76 19.69
C VAL A 57 -22.51 7.46 19.45
N ALA A 58 -22.95 6.70 18.44
CA ALA A 58 -22.21 5.57 17.88
C ALA A 58 -21.73 5.94 16.49
N ALA A 59 -20.50 5.56 16.14
CA ALA A 59 -20.01 5.69 14.78
C ALA A 59 -19.23 4.46 14.34
N THR A 60 -19.37 4.14 13.05
CA THR A 60 -18.77 2.96 12.44
C THR A 60 -17.49 3.29 11.70
N LEU A 61 -16.67 2.26 11.45
CA LEU A 61 -15.44 2.38 10.67
C LEU A 61 -15.68 3.00 9.28
N HIS A 62 -16.88 2.83 8.73
CA HIS A 62 -17.27 3.24 7.38
C HIS A 62 -18.08 4.55 7.36
N GLY A 63 -17.80 5.47 8.29
CA GLY A 63 -18.36 6.82 8.20
C GLY A 63 -19.81 6.96 8.64
N GLN A 64 -20.48 5.88 9.09
CA GLN A 64 -21.87 5.96 9.54
C GLN A 64 -21.94 6.42 10.98
N ILE A 65 -22.64 7.52 11.21
CA ILE A 65 -22.82 8.14 12.53
C ILE A 65 -24.29 8.04 12.92
N TYR A 66 -24.48 7.64 14.17
CA TYR A 66 -25.76 7.38 14.78
C TYR A 66 -25.87 8.16 16.08
N HIS A 67 -26.87 9.04 16.17
CA HIS A 67 -27.13 9.87 17.35
C HIS A 67 -28.43 9.45 18.02
N TYR A 68 -28.37 9.24 19.34
CA TYR A 68 -29.44 8.73 20.18
C TYR A 68 -29.80 9.75 21.26
N GLU A 69 -31.02 10.27 21.26
CA GLU A 69 -31.42 11.33 22.22
C GLU A 69 -31.57 10.85 23.68
N ASN A 70 -31.70 9.53 23.93
CA ASN A 70 -31.89 8.96 25.27
C ASN A 70 -30.92 7.79 25.54
N LYS A 71 -30.59 7.54 26.81
CA LYS A 71 -29.64 6.51 27.28
C LYS A 71 -30.05 5.07 26.96
N ASP A 72 -31.34 4.83 26.73
CA ASP A 72 -31.91 3.49 26.58
C ASP A 72 -31.61 2.83 25.22
N LEU A 73 -30.87 3.48 24.31
CA LEU A 73 -30.61 3.00 22.93
C LEU A 73 -31.89 2.50 22.26
N ARG A 74 -32.93 3.35 22.24
CA ARG A 74 -34.21 3.00 21.63
C ARG A 74 -34.18 3.31 20.14
N PRO A 75 -34.62 2.38 19.26
CA PRO A 75 -34.57 2.55 17.82
C PRO A 75 -35.42 3.74 17.32
N SER A 76 -36.44 4.18 18.07
CA SER A 76 -37.35 5.25 17.67
C SER A 76 -36.76 6.67 17.73
N PHE A 77 -35.61 6.88 18.39
CA PHE A 77 -35.04 8.21 18.65
C PHE A 77 -33.69 8.45 17.97
N ARG A 78 -33.44 7.78 16.83
CA ARG A 78 -32.14 7.81 16.15
C ARG A 78 -32.12 8.67 14.90
N GLN A 79 -31.12 9.54 14.81
CA GLN A 79 -30.74 10.22 13.58
C GLN A 79 -29.48 9.56 12.97
N LYS A 80 -29.41 9.47 11.63
CA LYS A 80 -28.29 8.88 10.89
C LYS A 80 -27.65 9.91 9.95
N LEU A 81 -26.32 9.95 9.94
CA LEU A 81 -25.50 10.59 8.91
C LEU A 81 -24.55 9.54 8.34
N ASP A 82 -24.38 9.52 7.02
CA ASP A 82 -23.38 8.69 6.35
C ASP A 82 -22.36 9.62 5.70
N LEU A 83 -21.10 9.52 6.14
CA LEU A 83 -20.00 10.32 5.60
C LEU A 83 -19.48 9.78 4.25
N GLN A 84 -19.90 8.59 3.83
CA GLN A 84 -19.38 7.91 2.64
C GLN A 84 -17.84 7.83 2.64
N ALA A 85 -17.28 7.50 3.80
CA ALA A 85 -15.84 7.52 4.06
C ALA A 85 -15.41 6.20 4.70
N VAL A 86 -14.22 5.72 4.38
CA VAL A 86 -13.68 4.47 4.92
C VAL A 86 -12.62 4.76 5.98
N SER A 87 -12.41 3.81 6.89
CA SER A 87 -11.35 3.86 7.92
C SER A 87 -11.40 5.11 8.78
N VAL A 88 -12.62 5.51 9.17
CA VAL A 88 -12.89 6.75 9.88
C VAL A 88 -12.63 6.59 11.37
N ASN A 89 -11.87 7.51 11.93
CA ASN A 89 -11.68 7.65 13.36
C ASN A 89 -12.37 8.90 13.88
N TYR A 90 -12.88 8.83 15.11
CA TYR A 90 -13.73 9.87 15.67
C TYR A 90 -13.23 10.35 17.02
N VAL A 91 -13.49 11.63 17.31
CA VAL A 91 -13.35 12.19 18.66
C VAL A 91 -14.45 13.21 18.94
N LEU A 92 -15.03 13.16 20.14
CA LEU A 92 -16.00 14.15 20.60
C LEU A 92 -15.28 15.29 21.33
N SER A 93 -15.58 16.54 20.96
CA SER A 93 -14.99 17.73 21.58
C SER A 93 -15.91 18.94 21.47
N ASP A 94 -16.12 19.67 22.57
CA ASP A 94 -16.92 20.91 22.63
C ASP A 94 -18.28 20.82 21.91
N SER A 95 -19.05 19.75 22.15
CA SER A 95 -20.35 19.43 21.53
C SER A 95 -20.33 19.09 20.03
N SER A 96 -19.17 19.14 19.37
CA SER A 96 -19.00 18.71 17.98
C SER A 96 -18.33 17.33 17.92
N LEU A 97 -18.72 16.52 16.94
CA LEU A 97 -18.02 15.28 16.61
C LEU A 97 -17.02 15.58 15.50
N TYR A 98 -15.77 15.18 15.68
CA TYR A 98 -14.75 15.28 14.65
C TYR A 98 -14.51 13.89 14.09
N ALA A 99 -14.53 13.77 12.76
CA ALA A 99 -14.22 12.53 12.05
C ALA A 99 -13.01 12.78 11.16
N PHE A 100 -12.06 11.86 11.16
CA PHE A 100 -10.90 11.92 10.29
C PHE A 100 -10.82 10.62 9.50
N SER A 101 -10.74 10.74 8.18
CA SER A 101 -10.65 9.64 7.24
C SER A 101 -9.45 9.88 6.30
N PRO A 102 -8.74 8.81 5.89
CA PRO A 102 -7.75 8.90 4.80
C PRO A 102 -8.37 9.52 3.54
N ASP A 103 -9.64 9.23 3.28
CA ASP A 103 -10.31 9.67 2.09
C ASP A 103 -10.75 11.12 2.27
N GLU A 104 -11.66 11.37 3.19
CA GLU A 104 -12.33 12.67 3.30
C GLU A 104 -11.51 13.73 4.04
N GLY A 105 -10.36 13.39 4.62
CA GLY A 105 -9.62 14.31 5.48
C GLY A 105 -10.35 14.54 6.81
N LEU A 106 -10.16 15.72 7.42
CA LEU A 106 -10.75 16.05 8.72
C LEU A 106 -12.09 16.75 8.52
N MET A 107 -13.12 16.26 9.22
CA MET A 107 -14.49 16.76 9.16
C MET A 107 -14.98 17.11 10.55
N LYS A 108 -15.63 18.27 10.67
CA LYS A 108 -16.38 18.68 11.85
C LYS A 108 -17.86 18.44 11.60
N ILE A 109 -18.46 17.55 12.40
CA ILE A 109 -19.87 17.18 12.34
C ILE A 109 -20.63 17.87 13.47
N ASN A 110 -21.74 18.49 13.10
CA ASN A 110 -22.69 19.06 14.02
C ASN A 110 -23.73 18.00 14.40
N LEU A 111 -23.66 17.53 15.65
CA LEU A 111 -24.54 16.48 16.14
C LEU A 111 -26.01 16.91 16.23
N SER A 112 -26.31 18.21 16.39
CA SER A 112 -27.69 18.69 16.44
C SER A 112 -28.38 18.73 15.07
N LYS A 113 -27.60 18.89 14.00
CA LYS A 113 -28.08 18.97 12.61
C LYS A 113 -27.77 17.73 11.79
N MET A 114 -26.99 16.80 12.35
CA MET A 114 -26.46 15.61 11.70
C MET A 114 -25.91 15.90 10.30
N ARG A 115 -25.03 16.90 10.21
CA ARG A 115 -24.37 17.31 8.96
C ARG A 115 -22.92 17.70 9.20
N VAL A 116 -22.12 17.64 8.15
CA VAL A 116 -20.76 18.19 8.15
C VAL A 116 -20.84 19.71 8.08
N ASP A 117 -20.38 20.39 9.12
CA ASP A 117 -20.35 21.86 9.19
C ASP A 117 -19.07 22.44 8.58
N HIS A 118 -17.96 21.69 8.65
CA HIS A 118 -16.67 22.11 8.09
C HIS A 118 -15.83 20.91 7.70
N LYS A 119 -15.03 21.06 6.64
CA LYS A 119 -14.10 20.04 6.12
C LYS A 119 -12.75 20.69 5.84
N TRP A 120 -11.70 20.13 6.40
CA TRP A 120 -10.31 20.43 6.07
C TRP A 120 -9.86 19.42 5.02
N ASN A 121 -9.60 19.90 3.80
CA ASN A 121 -9.19 19.05 2.70
C ASN A 121 -7.69 18.76 2.78
N TRP A 122 -7.25 17.69 2.12
CA TRP A 122 -5.84 17.34 2.03
C TRP A 122 -4.95 18.48 1.49
N SER A 123 -5.47 19.34 0.62
CA SER A 123 -4.76 20.53 0.14
C SER A 123 -4.37 21.51 1.25
N ASP A 124 -5.16 21.57 2.33
CA ASP A 124 -4.91 22.47 3.46
C ASP A 124 -3.77 21.92 4.32
N PHE A 125 -3.78 20.61 4.55
CA PHE A 125 -2.66 19.89 5.17
C PHE A 125 -1.39 20.04 4.32
N GLU A 126 -1.48 19.84 3.00
CA GLU A 126 -0.34 19.95 2.08
C GLU A 126 0.29 21.35 2.07
N LYS A 127 -0.54 22.40 1.96
CA LYS A 127 -0.07 23.78 2.02
C LYS A 127 0.61 24.10 3.34
N SER A 128 0.05 23.63 4.46
CA SER A 128 0.67 23.84 5.77
C SER A 128 1.99 23.08 5.92
N PHE A 129 2.04 21.84 5.42
CA PHE A 129 3.22 20.99 5.51
C PHE A 129 4.36 21.57 4.69
N LYS A 130 4.12 21.99 3.43
CA LYS A 130 5.11 22.60 2.52
C LYS A 130 5.79 23.87 3.05
N GLN A 131 5.23 24.53 4.07
CA GLN A 131 5.86 25.69 4.70
C GLN A 131 7.05 25.31 5.59
N TYR A 132 7.22 24.03 5.91
CA TYR A 132 8.38 23.52 6.65
C TYR A 132 9.53 23.25 5.68
N ASP A 133 10.76 23.57 6.08
CA ASP A 133 11.95 23.33 5.26
C ASP A 133 12.34 21.84 5.28
N PHE A 134 12.14 21.20 4.13
CA PHE A 134 12.46 19.79 3.91
C PHE A 134 13.77 19.58 3.13
N SER A 135 14.58 20.63 2.90
CA SER A 135 15.87 20.49 2.21
C SER A 135 16.82 19.49 2.90
N THR A 136 16.64 19.26 4.20
CA THR A 136 17.32 18.24 5.01
C THR A 136 16.52 16.94 5.18
N PHE A 137 15.25 16.93 4.76
CA PHE A 137 14.39 15.75 4.77
C PHE A 137 14.76 14.88 3.58
N ARG A 138 15.78 14.02 3.76
CA ARG A 138 15.84 12.81 2.95
C ARG A 138 14.62 12.01 3.34
N TYR A 139 13.67 11.89 2.41
CA TYR A 139 12.75 10.76 2.41
C TYR A 139 13.60 9.55 2.75
N VAL A 140 13.32 8.91 3.88
CA VAL A 140 14.03 7.68 4.23
C VAL A 140 13.48 6.62 3.27
N ALA A 141 13.91 6.67 2.01
CA ALA A 141 14.32 5.43 1.37
C ALA A 141 15.20 4.77 2.42
N ASN A 142 14.83 3.56 2.85
CA ASN A 142 15.40 2.80 3.97
C ASN A 142 16.91 2.49 3.84
N GLN A 143 17.72 3.39 3.29
CA GLN A 143 19.16 3.41 3.37
C GLN A 143 19.53 4.11 4.68
N THR A 144 20.05 3.35 5.62
CA THR A 144 20.76 3.89 6.78
C THR A 144 21.80 4.89 6.25
N PRO A 145 21.86 6.14 6.76
CA PRO A 145 22.86 7.10 6.34
C PRO A 145 24.28 6.50 6.46
N GLU A 146 25.20 6.82 5.56
CA GLU A 146 26.59 6.31 5.62
C GLU A 146 27.25 6.59 6.98
N GLY A 147 26.95 7.75 7.59
CA GLY A 147 27.44 8.11 8.92
C GLY A 147 26.92 7.24 10.07
N GLU A 148 25.76 6.59 9.89
CA GLU A 148 25.16 5.71 10.87
C GLU A 148 25.80 4.31 10.85
N PHE A 149 26.23 3.81 9.69
CA PHE A 149 27.07 2.59 9.63
C PHE A 149 28.43 2.81 10.32
N ALA A 150 29.02 4.00 10.15
CA ALA A 150 30.27 4.36 10.81
C ALA A 150 30.13 4.40 12.34
N ARG A 151 29.00 4.93 12.82
CA ARG A 151 28.65 4.96 14.25
C ARG A 151 28.42 3.56 14.81
N LEU A 152 27.71 2.69 14.09
CA LEU A 152 27.47 1.31 14.48
C LEU A 152 28.78 0.50 14.62
N GLY A 153 29.67 0.58 13.62
CA GLY A 153 30.98 -0.06 13.69
C GLY A 153 31.79 0.39 14.91
N ALA A 154 31.83 1.71 15.15
CA ALA A 154 32.52 2.28 16.32
C ALA A 154 31.91 1.81 17.65
N LEU A 155 30.59 1.68 17.75
CA LEU A 155 29.93 1.19 18.96
C LEU A 155 30.24 -0.29 19.23
N LEU A 156 30.27 -1.15 18.21
CA LEU A 156 30.63 -2.56 18.38
C LEU A 156 32.07 -2.75 18.86
N ASP A 157 32.97 -1.84 18.48
CA ASP A 157 34.35 -1.86 18.92
C ASP A 157 34.52 -1.41 20.37
N THR A 158 33.71 -0.44 20.82
CA THR A 158 33.93 0.31 22.07
C THR A 158 33.00 -0.05 23.21
N VAL A 159 31.79 -0.54 22.92
CA VAL A 159 30.76 -0.78 23.94
C VAL A 159 30.91 -2.17 24.54
N PRO A 160 30.97 -2.29 25.87
CA PRO A 160 31.11 -3.58 26.53
C PRO A 160 29.83 -4.40 26.48
N LEU A 161 29.96 -5.73 26.42
CA LEU A 161 28.85 -6.69 26.35
C LEU A 161 28.05 -6.77 27.66
N ILE A 162 28.67 -6.41 28.79
CA ILE A 162 28.05 -6.26 30.12
C ILE A 162 28.65 -5.03 30.80
N GLU A 163 27.83 -4.28 31.55
CA GLU A 163 28.29 -3.20 32.44
C GLU A 163 29.44 -3.69 33.34
N ASN A 164 30.51 -2.89 33.44
CA ASN A 164 31.73 -3.19 34.21
C ASN A 164 32.59 -4.36 33.67
N SER A 165 32.57 -4.61 32.36
CA SER A 165 33.51 -5.53 31.70
C SER A 165 34.26 -4.84 30.56
N ASP A 166 35.52 -5.22 30.31
CA ASP A 166 36.30 -4.72 29.16
C ASP A 166 36.05 -5.53 27.86
N MET A 167 35.08 -6.45 27.91
CA MET A 167 34.78 -7.37 26.81
C MET A 167 33.75 -6.74 25.87
N THR A 168 34.21 -6.24 24.71
CA THR A 168 33.38 -5.73 23.61
C THR A 168 33.22 -6.79 22.52
N PHE A 169 32.39 -6.53 21.49
CA PHE A 169 32.33 -7.43 20.33
C PHE A 169 33.69 -7.53 19.64
N ALA A 170 34.44 -6.43 19.54
CA ALA A 170 35.76 -6.44 18.92
C ALA A 170 36.81 -7.23 19.72
N THR A 171 36.84 -7.09 21.05
CA THR A 171 37.80 -7.84 21.88
C THR A 171 37.44 -9.32 21.95
N LEU A 172 36.14 -9.68 21.94
CA LEU A 172 35.67 -11.06 21.90
C LEU A 172 36.06 -11.78 20.60
N PHE A 173 35.89 -11.12 19.46
CA PHE A 173 36.14 -11.71 18.14
C PHE A 173 37.52 -11.38 17.56
N LYS A 174 38.35 -10.64 18.30
CA LYS A 174 39.69 -10.18 17.89
C LYS A 174 39.70 -9.51 16.51
N ARG A 175 38.67 -8.70 16.21
CA ARG A 175 38.51 -8.01 14.93
C ARG A 175 37.81 -6.68 15.13
N SER A 176 38.18 -5.65 14.37
CA SER A 176 37.42 -4.40 14.31
C SER A 176 36.24 -4.55 13.36
N PHE A 177 35.16 -3.79 13.62
CA PHE A 177 33.98 -3.80 12.77
C PHE A 177 34.07 -2.72 11.68
N PRO A 178 33.62 -3.01 10.44
CA PRO A 178 33.57 -2.03 9.36
C PRO A 178 32.73 -0.81 9.72
N ARG A 179 33.03 0.33 9.09
CA ARG A 179 32.32 1.62 9.27
C ARG A 179 31.38 1.95 8.10
N ASP A 180 31.05 0.96 7.28
CA ASP A 180 30.17 1.03 6.11
C ASP A 180 29.10 -0.07 6.19
N SER A 181 28.28 -0.24 5.15
CA SER A 181 27.18 -1.21 5.13
C SER A 181 27.61 -2.66 5.38
N SER A 182 28.89 -3.01 5.20
CA SER A 182 29.41 -4.37 5.44
C SER A 182 29.46 -4.77 6.93
N VAL A 183 29.28 -3.81 7.85
CA VAL A 183 29.11 -4.08 9.28
C VAL A 183 27.94 -5.04 9.57
N MET A 184 26.89 -4.98 8.75
CA MET A 184 25.72 -5.85 8.87
C MET A 184 26.03 -7.29 8.48
N GLU A 185 26.85 -7.52 7.46
CA GLU A 185 27.35 -8.84 7.09
C GLU A 185 28.21 -9.44 8.21
N SER A 186 29.07 -8.61 8.81
CA SER A 186 29.95 -9.00 9.91
C SER A 186 29.16 -9.48 11.13
N LEU A 187 28.07 -8.79 11.47
CA LEU A 187 27.17 -9.23 12.55
C LEU A 187 26.36 -10.48 12.15
N ASN A 188 25.90 -10.58 10.89
CA ASN A 188 25.16 -11.74 10.39
C ASN A 188 26.00 -13.03 10.46
N MET A 189 27.30 -12.94 10.18
CA MET A 189 28.23 -14.05 10.33
C MET A 189 28.31 -14.53 11.79
N ILE A 190 28.26 -13.62 12.77
CA ILE A 190 28.23 -13.97 14.20
C ILE A 190 26.93 -14.71 14.54
N LEU A 191 25.78 -14.20 14.06
CA LEU A 191 24.47 -14.79 14.34
C LEU A 191 24.25 -16.16 13.69
N ASN A 192 24.88 -16.40 12.54
CA ASN A 192 24.77 -17.65 11.80
C ASN A 192 25.80 -18.69 12.25
N SER A 193 26.86 -18.28 12.94
CA SER A 193 27.88 -19.17 13.50
C SER A 193 27.47 -19.61 14.91
N THR A 194 27.18 -20.89 15.08
CA THR A 194 26.86 -21.50 16.39
C THR A 194 27.97 -21.32 17.41
N GLU A 195 29.24 -21.35 16.98
CA GLU A 195 30.41 -21.15 17.83
C GLU A 195 30.57 -19.67 18.26
N SER A 196 30.36 -18.74 17.33
CA SER A 196 30.47 -17.31 17.64
C SER A 196 29.36 -16.86 18.58
N LEU A 197 28.15 -17.34 18.32
CA LEU A 197 26.98 -17.04 19.13
C LEU A 197 27.11 -17.60 20.56
N SER A 198 27.65 -18.82 20.72
CA SER A 198 27.80 -19.43 22.04
C SER A 198 28.77 -18.65 22.93
N LYS A 199 29.84 -18.08 22.37
CA LYS A 199 30.80 -17.20 23.08
C LYS A 199 30.13 -15.95 23.62
N VAL A 200 29.26 -15.30 22.83
CA VAL A 200 28.49 -14.12 23.28
C VAL A 200 27.47 -14.49 24.35
N ILE A 201 26.72 -15.57 24.13
CA ILE A 201 25.71 -16.08 25.06
C ILE A 201 26.32 -16.44 26.42
N ALA A 202 27.50 -17.06 26.44
CA ALA A 202 28.20 -17.45 27.68
C ALA A 202 28.59 -16.23 28.54
N ILE A 203 28.89 -15.10 27.90
CA ILE A 203 29.14 -13.83 28.60
C ILE A 203 27.84 -13.35 29.21
N TRP A 204 26.78 -13.19 28.41
CA TRP A 204 25.48 -12.74 28.90
C TRP A 204 24.87 -13.65 29.99
N GLN A 205 25.11 -14.96 29.96
CA GLN A 205 24.67 -15.88 31.02
C GLN A 205 25.22 -15.59 32.41
N LYS A 206 26.33 -14.85 32.53
CA LYS A 206 26.89 -14.44 33.83
C LYS A 206 25.98 -13.47 34.60
N LYS A 207 24.93 -12.99 33.95
CA LYS A 207 23.99 -12.03 34.49
C LYS A 207 22.73 -12.71 35.03
N THR A 208 22.32 -12.31 36.23
CA THR A 208 21.23 -12.94 36.98
C THR A 208 19.96 -12.08 37.06
N ASP A 209 20.04 -10.79 36.73
CA ASP A 209 19.00 -9.75 36.86
C ASP A 209 18.40 -9.33 35.49
N TRP A 210 17.96 -10.30 34.69
CA TRP A 210 17.24 -10.02 33.43
C TRP A 210 15.81 -9.55 33.70
N VAL A 211 15.39 -8.48 33.03
CA VAL A 211 14.04 -7.90 33.19
C VAL A 211 13.01 -8.71 32.38
N ASN A 212 13.40 -9.28 31.24
CA ASN A 212 12.53 -10.11 30.41
C ASN A 212 12.61 -11.59 30.85
N PRO A 213 11.52 -12.17 31.39
CA PRO A 213 11.51 -13.56 31.85
C PRO A 213 11.71 -14.58 30.72
N ALA A 214 11.44 -14.19 29.47
CA ALA A 214 11.65 -15.04 28.31
C ALA A 214 13.15 -15.26 28.00
N ILE A 215 14.04 -14.33 28.41
CA ILE A 215 15.50 -14.53 28.37
C ILE A 215 15.87 -15.72 29.27
N ASN A 216 15.39 -15.70 30.51
CA ASN A 216 15.62 -16.79 31.47
C ASN A 216 15.03 -18.13 30.97
N LYS A 217 13.83 -18.10 30.37
CA LYS A 217 13.19 -19.30 29.79
C LYS A 217 14.00 -19.87 28.62
N LEU A 218 14.47 -19.01 27.71
CA LEU A 218 15.28 -19.43 26.56
C LEU A 218 16.68 -19.88 26.97
N PHE A 219 17.30 -19.31 28.00
CA PHE A 219 18.56 -19.81 28.55
C PHE A 219 18.42 -21.21 29.17
N LYS A 220 17.26 -21.54 29.76
CA LYS A 220 16.97 -22.86 30.34
C LYS A 220 16.72 -23.97 29.30
N LYS A 221 16.46 -23.62 28.03
CA LYS A 221 16.22 -24.63 26.98
C LYS A 221 17.52 -25.36 26.61
N ARG A 222 17.53 -26.68 26.77
CA ARG A 222 18.67 -27.56 26.44
C ARG A 222 18.94 -27.64 24.93
N PHE A 223 17.90 -27.53 24.11
CA PHE A 223 17.97 -27.48 22.65
C PHE A 223 17.24 -26.23 22.15
N ARG A 224 17.88 -25.48 21.25
CA ARG A 224 17.34 -24.24 20.65
C ARG A 224 17.46 -24.29 19.14
N PHE A 225 16.40 -23.91 18.44
CA PHE A 225 16.43 -23.71 16.99
C PHE A 225 17.12 -22.37 16.64
N THR A 226 17.59 -22.23 15.40
CA THR A 226 18.26 -21.00 14.91
C THR A 226 17.42 -19.75 15.11
N LYS A 227 16.10 -19.86 14.97
CA LYS A 227 15.15 -18.77 15.23
C LYS A 227 15.16 -18.34 16.70
N GLU A 228 15.09 -19.29 17.63
CA GLU A 228 15.08 -19.03 19.08
C GLU A 228 16.42 -18.47 19.58
N ASN A 229 17.52 -18.92 18.98
CA ASN A 229 18.87 -18.38 19.23
C ASN A 229 18.98 -16.91 18.80
N ARG A 230 18.43 -16.57 17.63
CA ARG A 230 18.35 -15.19 17.17
C ARG A 230 17.43 -14.35 18.07
N GLU A 231 16.31 -14.89 18.52
CA GLU A 231 15.40 -14.21 19.45
C GLU A 231 16.05 -13.93 20.81
N LEU A 232 16.73 -14.92 21.40
CA LEU A 232 17.48 -14.73 22.64
C LEU A 232 18.58 -13.68 22.49
N PHE A 233 19.40 -13.79 21.45
CA PHE A 233 20.48 -12.84 21.21
C PHE A 233 19.95 -11.42 21.11
N ARG A 234 18.87 -11.27 20.35
CA ARG A 234 18.14 -10.02 20.18
C ARG A 234 17.68 -9.51 21.54
N TRP A 235 16.98 -10.30 22.35
CA TRP A 235 16.49 -9.87 23.66
C TRP A 235 17.61 -9.43 24.61
N CYS A 236 18.70 -10.18 24.72
CA CYS A 236 19.85 -9.80 25.55
C CYS A 236 20.50 -8.48 25.10
N LEU A 237 20.61 -8.25 23.79
CA LEU A 237 21.16 -7.01 23.23
C LEU A 237 20.34 -5.77 23.65
N ALA A 238 19.01 -5.87 23.67
CA ALA A 238 18.13 -4.75 24.05
C ALA A 238 18.22 -4.39 25.52
N GLU A 239 18.31 -5.38 26.40
CA GLU A 239 18.22 -5.10 27.82
C GLU A 239 19.49 -4.47 28.39
N ARG A 240 20.63 -4.52 27.66
CA ARG A 240 21.92 -4.11 28.22
C ARG A 240 22.86 -3.30 27.35
N ILE A 241 22.64 -3.20 26.06
CA ILE A 241 23.50 -2.35 25.22
C ILE A 241 22.84 -0.95 25.08
N PRO A 242 23.61 0.15 25.15
CA PRO A 242 23.09 1.51 25.04
C PRO A 242 22.21 1.73 23.81
N THR A 243 21.21 2.59 23.98
CA THR A 243 20.18 3.06 23.02
C THR A 243 20.64 3.17 21.56
N PRO A 244 21.85 3.67 21.24
CA PRO A 244 22.31 3.78 19.85
C PRO A 244 22.47 2.43 19.14
N LEU A 245 22.92 1.36 19.82
CA LEU A 245 23.09 0.03 19.22
C LEU A 245 21.75 -0.70 19.02
N THR A 246 20.77 -0.39 19.86
CA THR A 246 19.41 -0.93 19.80
C THR A 246 18.62 -0.42 18.59
N ILE A 247 18.90 0.79 18.11
CA ILE A 247 18.30 1.38 16.90
C ILE A 247 18.64 0.53 15.65
N TYR A 248 19.87 0.05 15.52
CA TYR A 248 20.32 -0.76 14.36
C TYR A 248 19.75 -2.17 14.32
N ARG A 249 19.16 -2.63 15.43
CA ARG A 249 18.42 -3.90 15.47
C ARG A 249 17.14 -3.88 14.62
N ARG A 250 16.72 -2.70 14.15
CA ARG A 250 15.57 -2.48 13.27
C ARG A 250 15.88 -2.62 11.78
N ILE A 251 17.15 -2.73 11.41
CA ILE A 251 17.53 -2.99 10.02
C ILE A 251 17.24 -4.49 9.75
N PRO A 252 16.45 -4.83 8.72
CA PRO A 252 16.31 -6.21 8.29
C PRO A 252 17.71 -6.76 7.98
N TRP A 253 18.04 -7.94 8.50
CA TRP A 253 19.34 -8.57 8.31
C TRP A 253 19.42 -9.28 6.93
N SER A 254 18.73 -8.71 5.96
CA SER A 254 18.57 -9.07 4.55
C SER A 254 18.62 -7.77 3.73
N SER A 255 18.92 -7.87 2.43
CA SER A 255 18.93 -6.72 1.52
C SER A 255 17.66 -5.88 1.67
N ILE A 256 17.86 -4.60 1.93
CA ILE A 256 16.80 -3.66 2.32
C ILE A 256 16.00 -3.28 1.08
N TRP A 257 14.88 -3.97 0.87
CA TRP A 257 13.74 -3.46 0.10
C TRP A 257 12.58 -3.29 1.06
N VAL A 258 11.74 -2.29 0.79
CA VAL A 258 10.73 -1.69 1.67
C VAL A 258 9.81 -2.75 2.30
N ASP A 259 10.09 -3.10 3.56
CA ASP A 259 9.27 -4.00 4.36
C ASP A 259 8.38 -3.20 5.32
N ARG A 260 7.07 -3.45 5.21
CA ARG A 260 5.94 -3.05 6.07
C ARG A 260 5.17 -1.80 5.66
N VAL A 261 4.19 -2.05 4.80
CA VAL A 261 2.86 -1.45 4.89
C VAL A 261 2.01 -2.49 5.64
N PRO A 262 1.56 -2.28 6.90
CA PRO A 262 0.50 -3.13 7.42
C PRO A 262 -0.72 -2.97 6.51
N ALA A 263 -1.14 -4.08 5.93
CA ALA A 263 -2.46 -4.21 5.33
C ALA A 263 -3.53 -3.83 6.37
N SER A 264 -4.66 -3.32 5.87
CA SER A 264 -5.91 -3.00 6.58
C SER A 264 -5.96 -1.68 7.37
N ASP A 265 -6.76 -0.74 6.87
CA ASP A 265 -7.74 0.12 7.57
C ASP A 265 -7.39 0.90 8.84
N HIS A 266 -6.14 0.89 9.32
CA HIS A 266 -5.75 1.50 10.59
C HIS A 266 -4.43 2.25 10.47
N GLY A 267 -4.48 3.46 9.88
CA GLY A 267 -3.36 4.41 9.80
C GLY A 267 -3.74 5.85 10.17
N VAL A 268 -4.94 6.02 10.71
CA VAL A 268 -5.51 7.33 11.00
C VAL A 268 -5.92 7.32 12.46
N SER A 269 -5.43 8.28 13.23
CA SER A 269 -5.85 8.43 14.63
C SER A 269 -6.11 9.88 14.93
N ILE A 270 -7.12 10.13 15.74
CA ILE A 270 -7.50 11.48 16.14
C ILE A 270 -7.70 11.52 17.65
N ALA A 271 -7.19 12.57 18.28
CA ALA A 271 -7.47 12.89 19.66
C ALA A 271 -7.69 14.39 19.83
N SER A 272 -8.49 14.77 20.82
CA SER A 272 -8.68 16.17 21.20
C SER A 272 -7.95 16.46 22.50
N ALA A 273 -7.17 17.53 22.54
CA ALA A 273 -6.48 18.01 23.75
C ALA A 273 -6.67 19.51 23.87
N GLY A 274 -7.48 19.97 24.84
CA GLY A 274 -7.77 21.40 24.99
C GLY A 274 -8.40 22.00 23.74
N ASP A 275 -7.82 23.09 23.21
CA ASP A 275 -8.29 23.83 22.03
C ASP A 275 -7.82 23.25 20.68
N VAL A 276 -7.11 22.12 20.67
CA VAL A 276 -6.50 21.52 19.47
C VAL A 276 -6.96 20.08 19.23
N LEU A 277 -6.86 19.67 17.97
CA LEU A 277 -7.06 18.29 17.50
C LEU A 277 -5.71 17.77 17.00
N CYS A 278 -5.30 16.63 17.54
CA CYS A 278 -4.10 15.94 17.10
C CYS A 278 -4.53 14.86 16.12
N VAL A 279 -3.97 14.91 14.92
CA VAL A 279 -4.30 14.03 13.80
C VAL A 279 -3.03 13.28 13.39
N GLY A 280 -3.02 11.99 13.68
CA GLY A 280 -1.96 11.07 13.31
C GLY A 280 -2.17 10.60 11.87
N MET A 281 -1.18 10.85 11.03
CA MET A 281 -1.24 10.50 9.61
C MET A 281 -0.30 9.33 9.32
N TRP A 282 -0.81 8.39 8.53
CA TRP A 282 -0.03 7.33 7.91
C TRP A 282 0.10 7.59 6.42
N TRP A 283 0.64 8.75 6.07
CA TRP A 283 0.85 9.12 4.67
C TRP A 283 2.32 9.40 4.41
N GLU A 284 2.80 8.77 3.36
CA GLU A 284 4.16 8.90 2.83
C GLU A 284 4.53 10.37 2.55
N SER A 285 3.55 11.19 2.16
CA SER A 285 3.74 12.63 1.95
C SER A 285 3.67 13.49 3.22
N PHE A 286 3.20 12.97 4.36
CA PHE A 286 3.02 13.69 5.63
C PHE A 286 3.56 12.93 6.86
N PRO A 287 4.87 12.71 6.95
CA PRO A 287 5.48 12.05 8.11
C PRO A 287 5.38 12.94 9.36
N GLY A 288 4.41 12.63 10.23
CA GLY A 288 4.23 13.33 11.49
C GLY A 288 2.80 13.34 12.02
N ILE A 289 2.54 14.28 12.92
CA ILE A 289 1.24 14.51 13.53
C ILE A 289 0.83 15.95 13.25
N ALA A 290 -0.32 16.13 12.64
CA ALA A 290 -0.91 17.44 12.42
C ALA A 290 -1.64 17.89 13.70
N ILE A 291 -1.35 19.11 14.15
CA ILE A 291 -2.01 19.77 15.27
C ILE A 291 -2.93 20.86 14.71
N VAL A 292 -4.22 20.57 14.65
CA VAL A 292 -5.23 21.48 14.11
C VAL A 292 -5.87 22.29 15.23
N ASN A 293 -5.70 23.61 15.21
CA ASN A 293 -6.35 24.50 16.16
C ASN A 293 -7.85 24.65 15.83
N LYS A 294 -8.73 24.28 16.77
CA LYS A 294 -10.19 24.24 16.53
C LYS A 294 -10.80 25.63 16.29
N LYS A 295 -10.19 26.70 16.81
CA LYS A 295 -10.70 28.08 16.72
C LYS A 295 -10.19 28.81 15.49
N THR A 296 -8.89 28.68 15.21
CA THR A 296 -8.22 29.42 14.12
C THR A 296 -8.11 28.62 12.82
N GLY A 297 -8.26 27.29 12.88
CA GLY A 297 -8.04 26.40 11.74
C GLY A 297 -6.57 26.24 11.34
N LYS A 298 -5.63 26.87 12.07
CA LYS A 298 -4.19 26.75 11.81
C LYS A 298 -3.72 25.32 12.08
N ILE A 299 -2.89 24.78 11.18
CA ILE A 299 -2.32 23.44 11.27
C ILE A 299 -0.83 23.57 11.59
N GLY A 300 -0.42 23.08 12.75
CA GLY A 300 0.98 22.86 13.15
C GLY A 300 1.38 21.40 12.97
N TRP A 301 2.67 21.08 13.13
CA TRP A 301 3.19 19.75 12.85
C TRP A 301 4.26 19.31 13.84
N VAL A 302 4.10 18.08 14.34
CA VAL A 302 5.15 17.35 15.06
C VAL A 302 5.73 16.31 14.11
N THR A 303 6.96 16.55 13.67
CA THR A 303 7.65 15.75 12.65
C THR A 303 8.89 15.06 13.24
N PRO A 304 9.57 14.21 12.46
CA PRO A 304 10.81 13.62 12.94
C PRO A 304 11.92 14.61 13.31
N GLN A 305 11.96 15.77 12.65
CA GLN A 305 12.90 16.84 13.02
C GLN A 305 12.63 17.40 14.43
N THR A 306 11.37 17.39 14.87
CA THR A 306 10.95 17.84 16.19
C THR A 306 11.04 16.74 17.27
N GLY A 307 11.67 15.61 16.93
CA GLY A 307 11.94 14.50 17.84
C GLY A 307 10.98 13.32 17.70
N LEU A 308 10.02 13.34 16.77
CA LEU A 308 9.16 12.18 16.53
C LEU A 308 9.98 11.07 15.85
N PRO A 309 9.77 9.79 16.17
CA PRO A 309 10.40 8.74 15.38
C PRO A 309 9.89 8.77 13.92
N SER A 310 10.73 8.36 12.95
CA SER A 310 10.42 8.37 11.51
C SER A 310 9.42 7.30 11.09
N SER A 311 8.43 7.07 11.92
CA SER A 311 7.72 5.81 12.05
C SER A 311 6.21 6.07 12.08
N SER A 312 5.43 5.09 11.66
CA SER A 312 4.00 5.27 11.36
C SER A 312 3.19 5.47 12.63
N VAL A 313 2.43 6.56 12.71
CA VAL A 313 1.54 6.83 13.84
C VAL A 313 0.37 5.85 13.80
N GLN A 314 0.22 5.06 14.86
CA GLN A 314 -0.83 4.05 14.97
C GLN A 314 -2.02 4.56 15.78
N ARG A 315 -1.77 5.25 16.91
CA ARG A 315 -2.84 5.72 17.80
C ARG A 315 -2.41 6.97 18.57
N ILE A 316 -3.34 7.89 18.77
CA ILE A 316 -3.18 9.06 19.63
C ILE A 316 -4.17 8.96 20.79
N LEU A 317 -3.70 9.16 22.01
CA LEU A 317 -4.51 9.22 23.21
C LEU A 317 -4.26 10.52 23.96
N ARG A 318 -5.34 11.13 24.47
CA ARG A 318 -5.26 12.33 25.30
C ARG A 318 -4.81 11.97 26.72
N VAL A 319 -3.67 12.51 27.17
CA VAL A 319 -3.18 12.39 28.55
C VAL A 319 -3.67 13.57 29.41
N SER A 320 -3.60 14.78 28.87
CA SER A 320 -4.08 16.01 29.52
C SER A 320 -4.64 16.99 28.50
N GLU A 321 -4.95 18.23 28.90
CA GLU A 321 -5.29 19.29 27.94
C GLU A 321 -4.09 19.77 27.12
N LYS A 322 -2.87 19.47 27.58
CA LYS A 322 -1.63 19.95 26.96
C LYS A 322 -0.79 18.82 26.37
N GLU A 323 -1.13 17.57 26.67
CA GLU A 323 -0.30 16.41 26.33
C GLU A 323 -1.11 15.30 25.69
N VAL A 324 -0.54 14.72 24.64
CA VAL A 324 -1.03 13.51 24.00
C VAL A 324 0.08 12.46 23.97
N LEU A 325 -0.33 11.21 24.14
CA LEU A 325 0.52 10.05 23.93
C LEU A 325 0.26 9.52 22.52
N VAL A 326 1.32 9.31 21.77
CA VAL A 326 1.24 8.79 20.41
C VAL A 326 1.97 7.47 20.33
N SER A 327 1.27 6.41 19.94
CA SER A 327 1.90 5.15 19.59
C SER A 327 2.30 5.11 18.14
N HIS A 328 3.43 4.50 17.89
CA HIS A 328 3.98 4.28 16.58
C HIS A 328 4.66 2.90 16.56
N ASP A 329 4.99 2.36 15.39
CA ASP A 329 5.62 1.03 15.22
C ASP A 329 6.93 0.84 16.00
N GLN A 330 7.56 1.95 16.40
CA GLN A 330 8.79 1.97 17.18
C GLN A 330 8.58 2.10 18.71
N GLY A 331 7.37 2.38 19.19
CA GLY A 331 7.07 2.57 20.62
C GLY A 331 6.00 3.64 20.86
N PHE A 332 6.26 4.54 21.83
CA PHE A 332 5.36 5.63 22.20
C PHE A 332 6.12 6.94 22.35
N SER A 333 5.49 8.04 21.96
CA SER A 333 5.99 9.41 22.10
C SER A 333 5.01 10.22 22.94
N LEU A 334 5.48 10.88 24.00
CA LEU A 334 4.71 11.86 24.75
C LEU A 334 4.93 13.24 24.12
N ILE A 335 3.86 13.91 23.72
CA ILE A 335 3.92 15.13 22.94
C ILE A 335 3.21 16.25 23.68
N ASP A 336 3.88 17.38 23.77
CA ASP A 336 3.27 18.62 24.22
C ASP A 336 2.64 19.35 23.03
N VAL A 337 1.32 19.48 23.07
CA VAL A 337 0.55 20.01 21.94
C VAL A 337 0.61 21.53 21.85
N GLN A 338 0.95 22.24 22.94
CA GLN A 338 1.09 23.70 22.90
C GLN A 338 2.43 24.13 22.29
N SER A 339 3.48 23.37 22.58
CA SER A 339 4.83 23.64 22.06
C SER A 339 5.15 22.91 20.75
N GLU A 340 4.28 22.02 20.29
CA GLU A 340 4.47 21.16 19.10
C GLU A 340 5.79 20.36 19.18
N LYS A 341 6.16 19.92 20.38
CA LYS A 341 7.43 19.21 20.65
C LYS A 341 7.21 17.88 21.34
N VAL A 342 8.08 16.94 21.02
CA VAL A 342 8.17 15.66 21.72
C VAL A 342 8.86 15.88 23.07
N LYS A 343 8.16 15.55 24.16
CA LYS A 343 8.68 15.59 25.53
C LYS A 343 9.55 14.38 25.85
N ALA A 344 9.11 13.20 25.43
CA ALA A 344 9.80 11.95 25.69
C ALA A 344 9.45 10.91 24.63
N ASN A 345 10.44 10.09 24.29
CA ASN A 345 10.27 8.90 23.44
C ASN A 345 10.54 7.65 24.28
N TYR A 346 9.64 6.69 24.18
CA TYR A 346 9.69 5.41 24.84
C TYR A 346 9.68 4.32 23.77
N LEU A 347 10.85 3.80 23.43
CA LEU A 347 10.99 2.87 22.31
C LEU A 347 10.79 1.42 22.76
N PHE A 348 10.22 0.61 21.88
CA PHE A 348 10.11 -0.83 22.12
C PHE A 348 11.47 -1.50 22.26
N GLY A 349 11.57 -2.42 23.24
CA GLY A 349 12.82 -3.05 23.63
C GLY A 349 13.67 -2.23 24.60
N GLU A 350 13.27 -1.01 24.93
CA GLU A 350 13.91 -0.16 25.93
C GLU A 350 13.00 0.00 27.15
N SER A 351 13.60 0.36 28.29
CA SER A 351 12.85 0.72 29.51
C SER A 351 11.75 -0.29 29.89
N GLY A 352 12.00 -1.58 29.72
CA GLY A 352 11.01 -2.60 30.03
C GLY A 352 9.80 -2.64 29.09
N LEU A 353 9.83 -2.06 27.89
CA LEU A 353 8.80 -2.25 26.85
C LEU A 353 9.03 -3.52 26.00
N PRO A 354 7.98 -4.30 25.64
CA PRO A 354 8.11 -5.54 24.89
C PRO A 354 8.54 -5.27 23.46
N PHE A 355 8.94 -6.32 22.73
CA PHE A 355 9.29 -6.17 21.32
C PHE A 355 8.04 -6.08 20.47
N TYR A 356 8.03 -5.15 19.51
CA TYR A 356 6.97 -5.10 18.52
C TYR A 356 7.07 -6.29 17.58
N ASN A 357 6.10 -7.19 17.66
CA ASN A 357 5.99 -8.39 16.83
C ASN A 357 5.05 -8.20 15.63
N GLY A 358 4.62 -6.96 15.36
CA GLY A 358 3.65 -6.64 14.30
C GLY A 358 2.19 -6.81 14.72
N ARG A 359 1.89 -7.12 15.99
CA ARG A 359 0.52 -7.13 16.50
C ARG A 359 0.08 -5.73 16.90
N ASP A 360 -1.23 -5.50 16.75
CA ASP A 360 -1.90 -4.28 17.18
C ASP A 360 -1.68 -3.98 18.66
N MET A 361 -1.40 -2.72 18.95
CA MET A 361 -1.37 -2.21 20.31
C MET A 361 -2.73 -1.70 20.75
N ARG A 362 -3.14 -2.10 21.95
CA ARG A 362 -4.30 -1.52 22.65
C ARG A 362 -3.81 -0.76 23.86
N LEU A 363 -4.21 0.51 23.95
CA LEU A 363 -3.70 1.45 24.94
C LEU A 363 -4.84 1.99 25.80
N SER A 364 -4.58 2.13 27.10
CA SER A 364 -5.48 2.82 28.02
C SER A 364 -4.70 3.62 29.07
N ILE A 365 -5.10 4.87 29.28
CA ILE A 365 -4.49 5.74 30.28
C ILE A 365 -5.14 5.45 31.63
N VAL A 366 -4.31 5.08 32.61
CA VAL A 366 -4.75 4.77 33.99
C VAL A 366 -4.73 6.04 34.83
N SER A 367 -3.65 6.82 34.73
CA SER A 367 -3.49 8.10 35.41
C SER A 367 -2.67 9.06 34.56
N ARG A 368 -2.47 10.30 35.02
CA ARG A 368 -1.59 11.26 34.33
C ARG A 368 -0.14 10.77 34.20
N SER A 369 0.30 9.87 35.07
CA SER A 369 1.67 9.34 35.09
C SER A 369 1.75 7.86 34.76
N SER A 370 0.65 7.19 34.43
CA SER A 370 0.69 5.75 34.15
C SER A 370 -0.30 5.31 33.09
N MET A 371 0.09 4.28 32.35
CA MET A 371 -0.73 3.67 31.31
C MET A 371 -0.67 2.15 31.38
N LEU A 372 -1.71 1.52 30.83
CA LEU A 372 -1.71 0.12 30.46
C LEU A 372 -1.68 0.02 28.95
N PHE A 373 -0.93 -0.94 28.45
CA PHE A 373 -1.07 -1.36 27.07
C PHE A 373 -1.02 -2.86 26.94
N ALA A 374 -1.73 -3.39 25.95
CA ALA A 374 -1.64 -4.78 25.56
C ALA A 374 -1.15 -4.94 24.13
N CYS A 375 -0.42 -6.03 23.96
CA CYS A 375 0.04 -6.57 22.69
C CYS A 375 -0.36 -8.06 22.65
N GLY A 376 -1.42 -8.38 21.92
CA GLY A 376 -2.04 -9.71 21.99
C GLY A 376 -2.61 -9.99 23.39
N ARG A 377 -1.98 -10.91 24.15
CA ARG A 377 -2.37 -11.30 25.53
C ARG A 377 -1.40 -10.79 26.59
N GLU A 378 -0.34 -10.11 26.18
CA GLU A 378 0.62 -9.50 27.10
C GLU A 378 0.09 -8.14 27.53
N ILE A 379 0.07 -7.87 28.83
CA ILE A 379 -0.29 -6.58 29.40
C ILE A 379 0.94 -5.97 30.06
N VAL A 380 1.15 -4.69 29.84
CA VAL A 380 2.26 -3.96 30.41
C VAL A 380 1.74 -2.70 31.11
N PHE A 381 2.12 -2.55 32.37
CA PHE A 381 1.89 -1.33 33.14
C PHE A 381 3.14 -0.46 33.09
N PHE A 382 2.98 0.73 32.51
CA PHE A 382 4.07 1.66 32.26
C PHE A 382 3.87 2.93 33.07
N ASP A 383 4.92 3.39 33.75
CA ASP A 383 4.92 4.63 34.52
C ASP A 383 5.83 5.67 33.82
N PHE A 384 5.23 6.79 33.42
CA PHE A 384 5.90 7.88 32.73
C PHE A 384 6.93 8.60 33.61
N ARG A 385 6.75 8.64 34.93
CA ARG A 385 7.72 9.25 35.87
C ARG A 385 8.92 8.35 36.06
N ALA A 386 8.68 7.04 36.18
CA ALA A 386 9.74 6.06 36.29
C ALA A 386 10.50 5.91 34.96
N GLY A 387 9.84 6.25 33.84
CA GLY A 387 10.40 6.16 32.50
C GLY A 387 10.58 4.72 32.02
N HIS A 388 9.98 3.75 32.71
CA HIS A 388 10.05 2.32 32.40
C HIS A 388 8.77 1.56 32.75
N ALA A 389 8.63 0.37 32.17
CA ALA A 389 7.58 -0.56 32.53
C ALA A 389 7.82 -1.11 33.94
N VAL A 390 6.88 -0.81 34.83
CA VAL A 390 6.95 -1.23 36.23
C VAL A 390 6.56 -2.70 36.37
N LYS A 391 5.60 -3.17 35.55
CA LYS A 391 5.18 -4.57 35.56
C LYS A 391 4.76 -5.05 34.18
N ARG A 392 5.13 -6.30 33.86
CA ARG A 392 4.62 -7.05 32.71
C ARG A 392 3.88 -8.27 33.18
N LEU A 393 2.68 -8.45 32.66
CA LEU A 393 1.81 -9.57 32.94
C LEU A 393 1.66 -10.34 31.63
N TYR A 394 2.20 -11.55 31.61
CA TYR A 394 1.93 -12.47 30.52
C TYR A 394 0.59 -13.10 30.82
N GLY A 395 -0.41 -12.87 29.97
CA GLY A 395 -1.64 -13.64 30.03
C GLY A 395 -1.28 -15.11 29.76
N ASP A 396 -1.18 -15.92 30.81
CA ASP A 396 -1.21 -17.37 30.64
C ASP A 396 -2.51 -17.75 29.91
N ALA A 397 -2.54 -18.94 29.29
CA ALA A 397 -3.72 -19.42 28.56
C ALA A 397 -5.03 -19.41 29.38
N HIS A 398 -4.92 -19.28 30.71
CA HIS A 398 -6.03 -19.18 31.66
C HIS A 398 -6.54 -17.75 31.92
N LEU A 399 -5.73 -16.70 31.68
CA LEU A 399 -6.09 -15.31 31.96
C LEU A 399 -6.95 -14.70 30.86
N PHE A 400 -6.57 -14.92 29.59
CA PHE A 400 -7.33 -14.46 28.43
C PHE A 400 -7.54 -15.60 27.43
N GLN A 401 -8.80 -15.87 27.10
CA GLN A 401 -9.18 -16.93 26.15
C GLN A 401 -8.79 -16.58 24.71
N SER A 402 -8.78 -15.29 24.36
CA SER A 402 -8.37 -14.75 23.06
C SER A 402 -7.48 -13.51 23.22
N ASP A 403 -7.00 -12.97 22.09
CA ASP A 403 -6.19 -11.74 22.10
C ASP A 403 -7.06 -10.54 22.51
N ILE A 404 -6.45 -9.58 23.20
CA ILE A 404 -7.15 -8.42 23.74
C ILE A 404 -7.49 -7.46 22.60
N SER A 405 -8.78 -7.25 22.35
CA SER A 405 -9.29 -6.38 21.28
C SER A 405 -9.39 -4.92 21.70
N VAL A 406 -9.63 -4.62 22.98
CA VAL A 406 -9.72 -3.27 23.53
C VAL A 406 -9.36 -3.26 25.02
N ILE A 407 -8.78 -2.15 25.51
CA ILE A 407 -8.52 -1.93 26.93
C ILE A 407 -9.15 -0.60 27.34
N LYS A 408 -9.84 -0.59 28.48
CA LYS A 408 -10.30 0.64 29.11
C LYS A 408 -10.11 0.57 30.62
N SER A 409 -9.43 1.56 31.18
CA SER A 409 -9.27 1.75 32.62
C SER A 409 -10.19 2.87 33.11
N PHE A 410 -10.89 2.63 34.21
CA PHE A 410 -11.75 3.60 34.87
C PHE A 410 -11.63 3.47 36.39
N GLY A 411 -11.03 4.49 37.02
CA GLY A 411 -10.68 4.42 38.44
C GLY A 411 -9.76 3.23 38.72
N ASN A 412 -10.16 2.37 39.65
CA ASN A 412 -9.41 1.17 40.03
C ASN A 412 -9.84 -0.11 39.27
N ARG A 413 -10.66 0.02 38.21
CA ARG A 413 -11.17 -1.09 37.42
C ARG A 413 -10.62 -1.04 36.00
N VAL A 414 -10.27 -2.19 35.46
CA VAL A 414 -9.74 -2.37 34.11
C VAL A 414 -10.62 -3.37 33.37
N PHE A 415 -11.03 -2.99 32.17
CA PHE A 415 -11.86 -3.80 31.28
C PHE A 415 -11.04 -4.20 30.05
N PHE A 416 -11.05 -5.49 29.74
CA PHE A 416 -10.38 -6.10 28.59
C PHE A 416 -11.41 -6.70 27.65
N GLY A 417 -11.55 -6.16 26.44
CA GLY A 417 -12.36 -6.78 25.40
C GLY A 417 -11.65 -7.97 24.79
N LEU A 418 -12.43 -9.01 24.52
CA LEU A 418 -12.02 -10.29 23.93
C LEU A 418 -12.96 -10.64 22.78
N SER A 419 -12.65 -11.71 22.04
CA SER A 419 -13.48 -12.19 20.93
C SER A 419 -14.92 -12.58 21.31
N ASN A 420 -15.15 -13.00 22.56
CA ASN A 420 -16.43 -13.55 23.02
C ASN A 420 -16.96 -12.84 24.28
N GLY A 421 -16.63 -11.56 24.46
CA GLY A 421 -17.04 -10.78 25.62
C GLY A 421 -15.91 -9.92 26.18
N PHE A 422 -15.91 -9.69 27.49
CA PHE A 422 -14.87 -8.92 28.15
C PHE A 422 -14.66 -9.38 29.60
N VAL A 423 -13.49 -9.01 30.12
CA VAL A 423 -13.07 -9.32 31.49
C VAL A 423 -12.92 -8.02 32.26
N GLU A 424 -13.52 -7.94 33.45
CA GLU A 424 -13.28 -6.91 34.45
C GLU A 424 -12.29 -7.42 35.50
N MET A 425 -11.28 -6.63 35.77
CA MET A 425 -10.31 -6.85 36.85
C MET A 425 -10.11 -5.57 37.66
N ASN A 426 -9.80 -5.72 38.94
CA ASN A 426 -9.26 -4.63 39.73
C ASN A 426 -7.81 -4.36 39.31
N LEU A 427 -7.41 -3.09 39.22
CA LEU A 427 -6.05 -2.71 38.85
C LEU A 427 -5.01 -3.27 39.84
N TRP A 428 -5.31 -3.26 41.14
CA TRP A 428 -4.41 -3.81 42.16
C TRP A 428 -4.26 -5.32 42.05
N ASP A 429 -5.35 -6.04 41.80
CA ASP A 429 -5.32 -7.50 41.62
C ASP A 429 -4.56 -7.87 40.34
N LEU A 430 -4.82 -7.15 39.25
CA LEU A 430 -4.06 -7.28 38.01
C LEU A 430 -2.55 -7.08 38.26
N LEU A 431 -2.18 -6.01 38.97
CA LEU A 431 -0.78 -5.72 39.31
C LEU A 431 -0.18 -6.69 40.33
N ASN A 432 -0.97 -7.41 41.11
CA ASN A 432 -0.51 -8.41 42.07
C ASN A 432 -0.62 -9.85 41.56
N GLU A 433 -0.97 -10.05 40.27
CA GLU A 433 -1.26 -11.37 39.69
C GLU A 433 -2.38 -12.13 40.44
N GLY A 434 -3.29 -11.37 41.06
CA GLY A 434 -4.52 -11.91 41.63
C GLY A 434 -5.43 -12.50 40.55
N SER A 435 -6.06 -13.62 40.85
CA SER A 435 -6.92 -14.38 39.93
C SER A 435 -8.39 -13.97 39.97
N GLU A 436 -8.77 -13.01 40.82
CA GLU A 436 -10.15 -12.53 40.89
C GLU A 436 -10.51 -11.71 39.64
N GLN A 437 -11.32 -12.33 38.78
CA GLN A 437 -11.82 -11.72 37.55
C GLN A 437 -13.32 -11.94 37.42
N LYS A 438 -14.01 -10.95 36.85
CA LYS A 438 -15.40 -11.09 36.44
C LYS A 438 -15.46 -11.15 34.92
N THR A 439 -15.89 -12.30 34.41
CA THR A 439 -16.05 -12.52 32.97
C THR A 439 -17.50 -12.29 32.58
N TYR A 440 -17.69 -11.50 31.53
CA TYR A 440 -18.99 -11.21 30.96
C TYR A 440 -19.01 -11.71 29.52
N SER A 441 -19.83 -12.73 29.27
CA SER A 441 -20.01 -13.29 27.93
C SER A 441 -20.90 -12.38 27.10
N VAL A 442 -20.45 -12.02 25.90
CA VAL A 442 -21.28 -11.29 24.93
C VAL A 442 -21.02 -11.82 23.52
N ASP A 443 -22.07 -11.83 22.70
CA ASP A 443 -21.99 -12.32 21.31
C ASP A 443 -21.30 -11.29 20.41
N GLY A 444 -20.00 -11.50 20.21
CA GLY A 444 -19.17 -10.74 19.28
C GLY A 444 -17.97 -10.08 19.95
N THR A 445 -17.03 -9.61 19.12
CA THR A 445 -15.82 -8.94 19.58
C THR A 445 -16.12 -7.51 20.00
N ALA A 446 -15.82 -7.15 21.25
CA ALA A 446 -15.92 -5.77 21.71
C ALA A 446 -14.84 -4.90 21.04
N THR A 447 -15.27 -3.79 20.43
CA THR A 447 -14.41 -2.85 19.69
C THR A 447 -14.29 -1.51 20.41
N SER A 448 -15.32 -1.09 21.14
CA SER A 448 -15.34 0.15 21.92
C SER A 448 -16.05 -0.03 23.27
N LEU A 449 -15.54 0.63 24.31
CA LEU A 449 -16.04 0.54 25.68
C LEU A 449 -16.19 1.92 26.31
N PHE A 450 -17.37 2.18 26.87
CA PHE A 450 -17.69 3.44 27.54
C PHE A 450 -18.48 3.20 28.84
N PHE A 451 -18.17 3.97 29.89
CA PHE A 451 -18.79 3.83 31.21
C PHE A 451 -19.70 5.02 31.52
N ASP A 452 -20.94 4.77 31.96
CA ASP A 452 -21.88 5.79 32.42
C ASP A 452 -22.69 5.32 33.64
N ASN A 453 -22.51 5.95 34.80
CA ASN A 453 -23.34 5.77 36.00
C ASN A 453 -23.63 4.31 36.39
N GLY A 454 -22.63 3.41 36.32
CA GLY A 454 -22.77 2.00 36.71
C GLY A 454 -23.19 1.05 35.58
N ILE A 455 -23.51 1.59 34.39
CA ILE A 455 -23.76 0.81 33.17
C ILE A 455 -22.52 0.90 32.27
N LEU A 456 -22.05 -0.24 31.82
CA LEU A 456 -21.03 -0.33 30.78
C LEU A 456 -21.72 -0.47 29.42
N LEU A 457 -21.42 0.48 28.54
CA LEU A 457 -21.87 0.53 27.16
C LEU A 457 -20.77 -0.07 26.26
N VAL A 458 -21.13 -1.08 25.48
CA VAL A 458 -20.19 -1.85 24.65
C VAL A 458 -20.62 -1.77 23.19
N GLY A 459 -19.74 -1.23 22.35
CA GLY A 459 -19.82 -1.35 20.90
C GLY A 459 -19.04 -2.57 20.43
N MET A 460 -19.61 -3.33 19.49
CA MET A 460 -19.02 -4.56 18.98
C MET A 460 -18.85 -4.52 17.46
N GLN A 461 -18.12 -5.52 16.96
CA GLN A 461 -18.15 -5.88 15.54
C GLN A 461 -19.58 -6.16 15.06
N GLU A 462 -19.77 -6.08 13.74
CA GLU A 462 -21.06 -6.26 13.06
C GLU A 462 -22.12 -5.22 13.42
N GLY A 463 -21.81 -4.19 14.21
CA GLY A 463 -22.77 -3.13 14.56
C GLY A 463 -23.66 -3.43 15.75
N LYS A 464 -23.28 -4.35 16.65
CA LYS A 464 -24.05 -4.60 17.88
C LYS A 464 -23.71 -3.57 18.96
N LEU A 465 -24.74 -3.07 19.64
CA LEU A 465 -24.63 -2.24 20.84
C LEU A 465 -25.25 -2.97 22.03
N ALA A 466 -24.47 -3.14 23.10
CA ALA A 466 -24.93 -3.77 24.32
C ALA A 466 -24.77 -2.85 25.54
N ASN A 467 -25.73 -2.98 26.45
CA ASN A 467 -25.69 -2.34 27.76
C ASN A 467 -25.53 -3.42 28.82
N ILE A 468 -24.64 -3.16 29.76
CA ILE A 468 -24.28 -4.12 30.79
C ILE A 468 -24.38 -3.43 32.13
N ASP A 469 -25.31 -3.93 32.94
CA ASP A 469 -25.43 -3.50 34.31
C ASP A 469 -24.39 -4.26 35.15
N LEU A 470 -23.40 -3.54 35.66
CA LEU A 470 -22.30 -4.12 36.43
C LEU A 470 -22.76 -4.68 37.78
N ALA A 471 -23.94 -4.28 38.28
CA ALA A 471 -24.50 -4.81 39.53
C ALA A 471 -25.14 -6.19 39.33
N SER A 472 -25.90 -6.39 38.25
CA SER A 472 -26.55 -7.66 37.93
C SER A 472 -25.70 -8.60 37.08
N GLY A 473 -24.67 -8.07 36.41
CA GLY A 473 -23.74 -8.78 35.54
C GLY A 473 -24.37 -9.35 34.27
N LYS A 474 -25.62 -8.98 33.95
CA LYS A 474 -26.30 -9.40 32.72
C LYS A 474 -25.97 -8.43 31.59
N ALA A 475 -25.33 -8.95 30.54
CA ALA A 475 -25.19 -8.24 29.28
C ALA A 475 -26.50 -8.34 28.49
N VAL A 476 -27.04 -7.21 28.04
CA VAL A 476 -28.23 -7.16 27.20
C VAL A 476 -27.87 -6.40 25.92
N VAL A 477 -27.84 -7.11 24.79
CA VAL A 477 -27.77 -6.47 23.48
C VAL A 477 -29.05 -5.66 23.31
N LYS A 478 -28.91 -4.35 23.12
CA LYS A 478 -30.04 -3.42 23.03
C LYS A 478 -30.40 -3.11 21.59
N GLU A 479 -29.40 -3.03 20.71
CA GLU A 479 -29.60 -2.58 19.35
C GLU A 479 -28.59 -3.20 18.38
N GLN A 480 -29.08 -3.49 17.18
CA GLN A 480 -28.28 -3.88 16.02
C GLN A 480 -28.34 -2.72 15.03
N LEU A 481 -27.19 -2.12 14.71
CA LEU A 481 -27.10 -1.14 13.63
C LEU A 481 -27.50 -1.85 12.31
N PRO A 482 -28.29 -1.19 11.43
CA PRO A 482 -28.63 -1.73 10.11
C PRO A 482 -27.35 -1.98 9.33
N SER A 483 -27.37 -2.82 8.29
CA SER A 483 -26.17 -3.02 7.45
C SER A 483 -25.69 -1.70 6.83
N GLY A 484 -24.37 -1.62 6.57
CA GLY A 484 -23.76 -0.49 5.88
C GLY A 484 -24.41 -0.21 4.52
N GLY A 485 -24.25 1.02 4.01
CA GLY A 485 -24.65 1.33 2.63
C GLY A 485 -23.67 0.71 1.64
N LEU A 486 -24.12 0.54 0.38
CA LEU A 486 -23.21 0.25 -0.73
C LEU A 486 -22.43 1.52 -1.07
N TYR A 487 -21.10 1.44 -1.08
CA TYR A 487 -20.24 2.55 -1.47
C TYR A 487 -19.39 2.14 -2.67
N LEU A 488 -19.43 2.96 -3.72
CA LEU A 488 -18.63 2.77 -4.94
C LEU A 488 -17.42 3.69 -4.86
N HIS A 489 -16.23 3.12 -5.00
CA HIS A 489 -14.95 3.79 -4.84
C HIS A 489 -14.53 4.60 -6.08
N TRP A 490 -15.32 5.61 -6.46
CA TRP A 490 -14.96 6.52 -7.57
C TRP A 490 -13.61 7.21 -7.38
N ARG A 491 -13.22 7.38 -6.11
CA ARG A 491 -11.93 7.93 -5.72
C ARG A 491 -10.74 7.12 -6.23
N ASN A 492 -10.89 5.82 -6.52
CA ASN A 492 -9.82 5.01 -7.10
C ASN A 492 -9.21 5.65 -8.35
N TYR A 493 -10.03 6.33 -9.16
CA TYR A 493 -9.53 7.09 -10.31
C TYR A 493 -8.74 8.33 -9.89
N GLU A 494 -9.23 9.10 -8.92
CA GLU A 494 -8.51 10.28 -8.42
C GLU A 494 -7.17 9.88 -7.76
N ASP A 495 -7.20 8.85 -6.93
CA ASP A 495 -6.03 8.30 -6.25
C ASP A 495 -5.00 7.76 -7.25
N LEU A 496 -5.43 7.16 -8.37
CA LEU A 496 -4.53 6.78 -9.47
C LEU A 496 -3.73 7.98 -9.99
N TRP A 497 -4.39 9.12 -10.25
CA TRP A 497 -3.73 10.35 -10.74
C TRP A 497 -2.84 11.01 -9.69
N ARG A 498 -3.12 10.81 -8.41
CA ARG A 498 -2.32 11.34 -7.29
C ARG A 498 -1.12 10.46 -6.95
N THR A 499 -1.27 9.14 -7.05
CA THR A 499 -0.25 8.16 -6.62
C THR A 499 0.85 8.01 -7.65
N ILE A 500 0.51 8.06 -8.94
CA ILE A 500 1.48 7.98 -10.03
C ILE A 500 1.21 9.08 -11.07
N PRO A 501 2.24 9.53 -11.78
CA PRO A 501 2.08 10.45 -12.91
C PRO A 501 1.51 9.71 -14.14
N PHE A 502 0.29 9.20 -14.00
CA PHE A 502 -0.41 8.38 -14.99
C PHE A 502 -0.49 9.07 -16.36
N GLY A 503 -0.74 10.38 -16.38
CA GLY A 503 -0.76 11.18 -17.62
C GLY A 503 0.55 11.14 -18.38
N THR A 504 1.70 11.20 -17.67
CA THR A 504 3.02 11.07 -18.27
C THR A 504 3.20 9.69 -18.89
N PHE A 505 2.85 8.64 -18.16
CA PHE A 505 2.95 7.25 -18.65
C PHE A 505 2.06 7.00 -19.87
N LEU A 506 0.84 7.53 -19.85
CA LEU A 506 -0.10 7.48 -20.98
C LEU A 506 0.48 8.18 -22.21
N SER A 507 1.04 9.38 -22.04
CA SER A 507 1.67 10.14 -23.13
C SER A 507 2.90 9.43 -23.70
N ASN A 508 3.73 8.84 -22.83
CA ASN A 508 4.91 8.06 -23.23
C ASN A 508 4.50 6.82 -24.02
N SER A 509 3.54 6.03 -23.52
CA SER A 509 3.02 4.86 -24.21
C SER A 509 2.49 5.22 -25.60
N LEU A 510 1.66 6.26 -25.70
CA LEU A 510 1.12 6.70 -27.00
C LEU A 510 2.23 7.14 -27.96
N LEU A 511 3.19 7.94 -27.49
CA LEU A 511 4.29 8.42 -28.31
C LEU A 511 5.16 7.26 -28.80
N ILE A 512 5.53 6.35 -27.91
CA ILE A 512 6.37 5.19 -28.24
C ILE A 512 5.63 4.29 -29.24
N CYS A 513 4.39 3.89 -28.94
CA CYS A 513 3.61 2.99 -29.79
C CYS A 513 3.35 3.58 -31.17
N CYS A 514 2.90 4.84 -31.26
CA CYS A 514 2.64 5.49 -32.55
C CYS A 514 3.91 5.65 -33.39
N SER A 515 5.05 5.97 -32.75
CA SER A 515 6.33 6.10 -33.44
C SER A 515 6.83 4.74 -33.96
N THR A 516 6.74 3.69 -33.13
CA THR A 516 7.07 2.31 -33.52
C THR A 516 6.19 1.86 -34.69
N VAL A 517 4.88 2.09 -34.64
CA VAL A 517 3.97 1.76 -35.75
C VAL A 517 4.38 2.48 -37.02
N LEU A 518 4.66 3.79 -36.95
CA LEU A 518 5.08 4.56 -38.11
C LEU A 518 6.36 4.00 -38.74
N ILE A 519 7.38 3.72 -37.93
CA ILE A 519 8.66 3.16 -38.38
C ILE A 519 8.45 1.77 -39.00
N CYS A 520 7.71 0.88 -38.31
CA CYS A 520 7.43 -0.46 -38.79
C CYS A 520 6.63 -0.45 -40.09
N LEU A 521 5.66 0.45 -40.25
CA LEU A 521 4.90 0.57 -41.49
C LEU A 521 5.74 1.10 -42.64
N ILE A 522 6.58 2.12 -42.42
CA ILE A 522 7.44 2.68 -43.48
C ILE A 522 8.47 1.62 -43.92
N LEU A 523 9.27 1.12 -42.99
CA LEU A 523 10.34 0.17 -43.31
C LEU A 523 9.77 -1.18 -43.74
N GLY A 524 8.72 -1.66 -43.06
CA GLY A 524 8.07 -2.92 -43.38
C GLY A 524 7.32 -2.89 -44.70
N SER A 525 6.77 -1.74 -45.12
CA SER A 525 6.13 -1.64 -46.44
C SER A 525 7.17 -1.69 -47.55
N LEU A 526 8.30 -0.99 -47.39
CA LEU A 526 9.39 -1.01 -48.37
C LEU A 526 10.00 -2.41 -48.48
N ALA A 527 10.36 -3.02 -47.34
CA ALA A 527 10.91 -4.37 -47.30
C ALA A 527 9.90 -5.42 -47.79
N GLY A 528 8.65 -5.31 -47.36
CA GLY A 528 7.58 -6.23 -47.71
C GLY A 528 7.26 -6.20 -49.20
N TYR A 529 7.24 -5.03 -49.82
CA TYR A 529 7.04 -4.89 -51.27
C TYR A 529 8.22 -5.46 -52.06
N GLY A 530 9.46 -5.15 -51.67
CA GLY A 530 10.66 -5.74 -52.27
C GLY A 530 10.63 -7.27 -52.24
N LEU A 531 10.28 -7.84 -51.07
CA LEU A 531 10.17 -9.30 -50.90
C LEU A 531 8.91 -9.90 -51.56
N ALA A 532 7.88 -9.11 -51.84
CA ALA A 532 6.69 -9.56 -52.55
C ALA A 532 6.95 -9.73 -54.05
N ARG A 533 7.82 -8.88 -54.63
CA ARG A 533 8.13 -8.89 -56.07
C ARG A 533 9.45 -9.57 -56.43
N ALA A 534 10.35 -9.82 -55.47
CA ALA A 534 11.59 -10.56 -55.69
C ALA A 534 11.39 -12.01 -56.19
N SER A 535 12.26 -12.46 -57.11
CA SER A 535 12.21 -13.79 -57.77
C SER A 535 13.50 -14.62 -57.73
N PHE A 536 14.58 -14.14 -57.09
CA PHE A 536 15.89 -14.82 -56.96
C PHE A 536 16.08 -15.70 -55.70
N ARG A 537 16.86 -16.79 -55.76
CA ARG A 537 16.99 -17.81 -54.68
C ARG A 537 17.15 -17.29 -53.23
N LEU A 538 17.86 -16.18 -53.03
CA LEU A 538 18.09 -15.57 -51.69
C LEU A 538 16.80 -15.02 -51.04
N TYR A 539 15.76 -14.63 -51.79
CA TYR A 539 14.49 -14.17 -51.17
C TYR A 539 13.77 -15.28 -50.39
N ARG A 540 13.91 -16.55 -50.80
CA ARG A 540 13.30 -17.68 -50.07
C ARG A 540 13.95 -17.82 -48.70
N PHE A 541 15.28 -17.69 -48.64
CA PHE A 541 16.02 -17.73 -47.38
C PHE A 541 15.66 -16.54 -46.48
N MET A 542 15.56 -15.33 -47.02
CA MET A 542 15.14 -14.14 -46.27
C MET A 542 13.73 -14.28 -45.69
N ASN A 543 12.75 -14.75 -46.48
CA ASN A 543 11.38 -14.96 -45.99
C ASN A 543 11.31 -16.01 -44.88
N VAL A 544 12.03 -17.12 -45.06
CA VAL A 544 12.12 -18.18 -44.06
C VAL A 544 12.79 -17.65 -42.79
N GLY A 545 13.88 -16.88 -42.93
CA GLY A 545 14.58 -16.23 -41.81
C GLY A 545 13.70 -15.24 -41.04
N LEU A 546 12.87 -14.46 -41.72
CA LEU A 546 11.90 -13.56 -41.07
C LEU A 546 10.95 -14.34 -40.16
N ILE A 547 10.39 -15.46 -40.64
CA ILE A 547 9.48 -16.29 -39.83
C ILE A 547 10.25 -16.95 -38.68
N TRP A 548 11.41 -17.55 -38.95
CA TRP A 548 12.22 -18.20 -37.91
C TRP A 548 12.63 -17.23 -36.79
N SER A 549 12.88 -15.96 -37.11
CA SER A 549 13.17 -14.94 -36.10
C SER A 549 12.03 -14.74 -35.09
N GLN A 550 10.78 -14.99 -35.51
CA GLN A 550 9.58 -14.82 -34.68
C GLN A 550 9.20 -16.09 -33.91
N VAL A 551 9.80 -17.25 -34.23
CA VAL A 551 9.62 -18.49 -33.46
C VAL A 551 10.34 -18.40 -32.11
N ILE A 552 11.42 -17.63 -32.04
CA ILE A 552 12.19 -17.41 -30.81
C ILE A 552 11.38 -16.46 -29.91
N PRO A 553 11.11 -16.83 -28.64
CA PRO A 553 10.44 -15.94 -27.70
C PRO A 553 11.20 -14.63 -27.53
N ASN A 554 10.53 -13.49 -27.76
CA ASN A 554 11.18 -12.17 -27.72
C ASN A 554 11.92 -11.91 -26.41
N VAL A 555 11.41 -12.40 -25.28
CA VAL A 555 12.04 -12.25 -23.94
C VAL A 555 13.48 -12.76 -23.87
N LEU A 556 13.87 -13.71 -24.72
CA LEU A 556 15.26 -14.21 -24.77
C LEU A 556 16.24 -13.13 -25.26
N PHE A 557 15.76 -12.15 -26.02
CA PHE A 557 16.57 -11.01 -26.47
C PHE A 557 16.70 -9.91 -25.42
N LEU A 558 16.03 -10.00 -24.27
CA LEU A 558 16.05 -8.98 -23.23
C LEU A 558 17.46 -8.70 -22.70
N ILE A 559 18.18 -9.75 -22.28
CA ILE A 559 19.55 -9.61 -21.74
C ILE A 559 20.51 -9.13 -22.83
N PRO A 560 20.58 -9.74 -24.03
CA PRO A 560 21.44 -9.24 -25.10
C PRO A 560 21.14 -7.79 -25.50
N ALA A 561 19.87 -7.40 -25.63
CA ALA A 561 19.49 -6.05 -26.00
C ALA A 561 19.92 -5.04 -24.94
N PHE A 562 19.74 -5.36 -23.65
CA PHE A 562 20.20 -4.52 -22.55
C PHE A 562 21.73 -4.36 -22.55
N LEU A 563 22.47 -5.45 -22.75
CA LEU A 563 23.94 -5.40 -22.81
C LEU A 563 24.44 -4.56 -23.99
N ILE A 564 23.83 -4.70 -25.17
CA ILE A 564 24.17 -3.88 -26.35
C ILE A 564 23.87 -2.41 -26.08
N ALA A 565 22.69 -2.08 -25.54
CA ALA A 565 22.32 -0.71 -25.21
C ALA A 565 23.24 -0.10 -24.16
N SER A 566 23.59 -0.86 -23.12
CA SER A 566 24.55 -0.45 -22.09
C SER A 566 25.94 -0.23 -22.66
N TYR A 567 26.41 -1.12 -23.54
CA TYR A 567 27.71 -0.99 -24.20
C TYR A 567 27.76 0.26 -25.08
N LEU A 568 26.75 0.49 -25.92
CA LEU A 568 26.67 1.68 -26.77
C LEU A 568 26.64 2.98 -25.96
N GLN A 569 25.93 2.99 -24.84
CA GLN A 569 25.86 4.16 -23.96
C GLN A 569 27.21 4.45 -23.27
N LEU A 570 27.93 3.42 -22.83
CA LEU A 570 29.24 3.56 -22.20
C LEU A 570 30.34 3.94 -23.21
N HIS A 571 30.25 3.49 -24.46
CA HIS A 571 31.36 3.59 -25.42
C HIS A 571 31.12 4.55 -26.60
N SER A 572 29.89 4.95 -26.91
CA SER A 572 29.57 5.67 -28.16
C SER A 572 28.87 7.02 -28.00
N SER A 573 28.74 7.59 -26.80
CA SER A 573 27.94 8.82 -26.52
C SER A 573 26.45 8.72 -26.92
N ILE A 574 25.99 7.55 -27.39
CA ILE A 574 24.61 7.30 -27.80
C ILE A 574 23.82 6.84 -26.57
N HIS A 575 22.92 7.69 -26.10
CA HIS A 575 22.10 7.39 -24.92
C HIS A 575 20.83 6.65 -25.34
N ILE A 576 20.82 5.32 -25.14
CA ILE A 576 19.69 4.45 -25.51
C ILE A 576 18.88 4.10 -24.27
N LEU A 577 19.54 3.73 -23.18
CA LEU A 577 18.86 3.40 -21.94
C LEU A 577 18.25 4.67 -21.34
N ASN A 578 17.09 4.49 -20.70
CA ASN A 578 16.34 5.55 -20.07
C ASN A 578 15.97 6.70 -21.03
N THR A 579 15.70 6.39 -22.30
CA THR A 579 15.20 7.34 -23.30
C THR A 579 14.01 6.76 -24.07
N ARG A 580 13.06 7.64 -24.46
CA ARG A 580 11.89 7.23 -25.26
C ARG A 580 12.31 6.70 -26.63
N TRP A 581 13.31 7.33 -27.26
CA TRP A 581 13.83 6.92 -28.56
C TRP A 581 14.48 5.53 -28.50
N GLY A 582 15.22 5.20 -27.43
CA GLY A 582 15.79 3.87 -27.26
C GLY A 582 14.73 2.77 -27.24
N ILE A 583 13.60 3.01 -26.54
CA ILE A 583 12.46 2.07 -26.53
C ILE A 583 11.81 1.99 -27.92
N ILE A 584 11.63 3.12 -28.62
CA ILE A 584 11.08 3.13 -29.99
C ILE A 584 11.92 2.28 -30.94
N VAL A 585 13.25 2.44 -30.92
CA VAL A 585 14.17 1.67 -31.76
C VAL A 585 14.12 0.19 -31.43
N LEU A 586 14.14 -0.15 -30.14
CA LEU A 586 14.05 -1.52 -29.66
C LEU A 586 12.75 -2.20 -30.11
N TYR A 587 11.61 -1.56 -29.87
CA TYR A 587 10.30 -2.09 -30.29
C TYR A 587 10.20 -2.20 -31.81
N SER A 588 10.73 -1.21 -32.55
CA SER A 588 10.75 -1.27 -34.01
C SER A 588 11.56 -2.46 -34.50
N ALA A 589 12.73 -2.72 -33.92
CA ALA A 589 13.56 -3.88 -34.28
C ALA A 589 12.87 -5.21 -34.00
N LEU A 590 12.14 -5.32 -32.87
CA LEU A 590 11.43 -6.54 -32.49
C LEU A 590 10.21 -6.82 -33.39
N PHE A 591 9.45 -5.79 -33.75
CA PHE A 591 8.15 -5.95 -34.44
C PHE A 591 8.24 -5.80 -35.96
N LEU A 592 9.31 -5.20 -36.49
CA LEU A 592 9.51 -5.01 -37.94
C LEU A 592 9.50 -6.32 -38.74
N PRO A 593 10.10 -7.45 -38.30
CA PRO A 593 10.09 -8.68 -39.09
C PRO A 593 8.67 -9.20 -39.35
N MET A 594 7.83 -9.21 -38.31
CA MET A 594 6.44 -9.64 -38.43
C MET A 594 5.61 -8.65 -39.26
N ALA A 595 5.80 -7.35 -39.07
CA ALA A 595 5.15 -6.32 -39.88
C ALA A 595 5.48 -6.49 -41.38
N THR A 596 6.76 -6.70 -41.70
CA THR A 596 7.27 -6.94 -43.05
C THR A 596 6.62 -8.18 -43.66
N TRP A 597 6.53 -9.27 -42.91
CA TRP A 597 5.92 -10.51 -43.37
C TRP A 597 4.42 -10.37 -43.67
N ILE A 598 3.66 -9.70 -42.78
CA ILE A 598 2.23 -9.43 -43.00
C ILE A 598 2.04 -8.57 -44.26
N LEU A 599 2.78 -7.47 -44.37
CA LEU A 599 2.69 -6.53 -45.51
C LEU A 599 3.07 -7.20 -46.83
N GLN A 600 4.12 -8.03 -46.83
CA GLN A 600 4.50 -8.82 -47.99
C GLN A 600 3.33 -9.67 -48.51
N ASN A 601 2.60 -10.35 -47.63
CA ASN A 601 1.46 -11.18 -48.03
C ASN A 601 0.32 -10.34 -48.64
N PHE A 602 0.07 -9.14 -48.10
CA PHE A 602 -0.89 -8.20 -48.68
C PHE A 602 -0.45 -7.61 -50.02
N PHE A 603 0.83 -7.30 -50.21
CA PHE A 603 1.31 -6.83 -51.51
C PHE A 603 1.31 -7.95 -52.56
N ARG A 604 1.53 -9.21 -52.15
CA ARG A 604 1.42 -10.37 -53.04
C ARG A 604 -0.01 -10.63 -53.52
N SER A 605 -1.03 -10.28 -52.73
CA SER A 605 -2.42 -10.47 -53.14
C SER A 605 -2.88 -9.44 -54.18
N VAL A 606 -2.15 -8.33 -54.36
CA VAL A 606 -2.40 -7.37 -55.45
C VAL A 606 -1.89 -7.98 -56.76
N PRO A 607 -2.78 -8.19 -57.76
CA PRO A 607 -2.40 -8.73 -59.07
C PRO A 607 -1.26 -7.95 -59.70
N ARG A 608 -0.32 -8.65 -60.34
CA ARG A 608 0.87 -8.01 -60.95
C ARG A 608 0.50 -7.15 -62.15
N GLU A 609 -0.58 -7.51 -62.84
CA GLU A 609 -1.09 -6.85 -64.03
C GLU A 609 -1.45 -5.38 -63.75
N ILE A 610 -1.92 -5.07 -62.53
CA ILE A 610 -2.24 -3.69 -62.11
C ILE A 610 -0.98 -2.83 -62.02
N GLU A 611 0.12 -3.42 -61.54
CA GLU A 611 1.41 -2.75 -61.42
C GLU A 611 2.08 -2.60 -62.79
N GLU A 612 2.03 -3.63 -63.63
CA GLU A 612 2.52 -3.58 -65.01
C GLU A 612 1.78 -2.52 -65.84
N ALA A 613 0.46 -2.40 -65.68
CA ALA A 613 -0.32 -1.32 -66.32
C ALA A 613 0.18 0.07 -65.89
N ALA A 614 0.44 0.28 -64.59
CA ALA A 614 0.95 1.56 -64.10
C ALA A 614 2.35 1.90 -64.66
N LEU A 615 3.20 0.88 -64.84
CA LEU A 615 4.52 1.04 -65.47
C LEU A 615 4.39 1.40 -66.96
N LEU A 616 3.43 0.81 -67.68
CA LEU A 616 3.11 1.16 -69.07
C LEU A 616 2.57 2.59 -69.19
N ASP A 617 1.84 3.09 -68.18
CA ASP A 617 1.38 4.49 -68.08
C ASP A 617 2.52 5.48 -67.71
N GLY A 618 3.77 5.02 -67.63
CA GLY A 618 4.95 5.85 -67.39
C GLY A 618 5.31 6.05 -65.91
N CYS A 619 4.70 5.32 -64.98
CA CYS A 619 5.14 5.35 -63.59
C CYS A 619 6.51 4.66 -63.43
N THR A 620 7.38 5.22 -62.60
CA THR A 620 8.55 4.48 -62.09
C THR A 620 8.09 3.42 -61.06
N PRO A 621 8.84 2.33 -60.81
CA PRO A 621 8.46 1.33 -59.80
C PRO A 621 8.17 1.92 -58.42
N PHE A 622 8.96 2.91 -58.00
CA PHE A 622 8.72 3.63 -56.74
C PHE A 622 7.42 4.45 -56.77
N THR A 623 7.12 5.09 -57.91
CA THR A 623 5.87 5.85 -58.09
C THR A 623 4.67 4.92 -58.13
N ALA A 624 4.76 3.79 -58.85
CA ALA A 624 3.73 2.76 -58.89
C ALA A 624 3.45 2.18 -57.50
N PHE A 625 4.51 1.95 -56.70
CA PHE A 625 4.36 1.51 -55.31
C PHE A 625 3.51 2.48 -54.47
N PHE A 626 3.86 3.77 -54.42
CA PHE A 626 3.13 4.74 -53.59
C PHE A 626 1.74 5.11 -54.14
N ARG A 627 1.56 5.19 -55.45
CA ARG A 627 0.30 5.65 -56.07
C ARG A 627 -0.71 4.54 -56.35
N VAL A 628 -0.25 3.30 -56.53
CA VAL A 628 -1.12 2.19 -56.96
C VAL A 628 -1.16 1.09 -55.91
N ILE A 629 0.00 0.61 -55.46
CA ILE A 629 0.07 -0.57 -54.58
C ILE A 629 -0.33 -0.20 -53.14
N VAL A 630 0.26 0.84 -52.56
CA VAL A 630 -0.01 1.28 -51.18
C VAL A 630 -1.51 1.59 -50.96
N PRO A 631 -2.20 2.37 -51.82
CA PRO A 631 -3.63 2.64 -51.65
C PRO A 631 -4.49 1.37 -51.78
N SER A 632 -4.12 0.46 -52.69
CA SER A 632 -4.83 -0.81 -52.90
C SER A 632 -4.66 -1.76 -51.72
N SER A 633 -3.51 -1.71 -51.04
CA SER A 633 -3.19 -2.52 -49.85
C SER A 633 -3.47 -1.80 -48.53
N LEU A 634 -4.14 -0.65 -48.55
CA LEU A 634 -4.43 0.15 -47.34
C LEU A 634 -5.12 -0.66 -46.21
N PRO A 635 -6.08 -1.56 -46.47
CA PRO A 635 -6.66 -2.41 -45.42
C PRO A 635 -5.60 -3.30 -44.74
N GLY A 636 -4.64 -3.82 -45.50
CA GLY A 636 -3.53 -4.62 -45.00
C GLY A 636 -2.57 -3.78 -44.15
N ILE A 637 -2.19 -2.60 -44.65
CA ILE A 637 -1.32 -1.66 -43.93
C ILE A 637 -1.92 -1.24 -42.59
N LEU A 638 -3.22 -0.92 -42.57
CA LEU A 638 -3.93 -0.58 -41.32
C LEU A 638 -3.98 -1.76 -40.35
N THR A 639 -4.22 -2.98 -40.86
CA THR A 639 -4.24 -4.20 -40.04
C THR A 639 -2.86 -4.45 -39.42
N THR A 640 -1.78 -4.32 -40.20
CA THR A 640 -0.41 -4.42 -39.69
C THR A 640 -0.11 -3.34 -38.65
N GLY A 641 -0.57 -2.11 -38.89
CA GLY A 641 -0.38 -1.00 -37.94
C GLY A 641 -1.05 -1.25 -36.60
N ILE A 642 -2.29 -1.74 -36.59
CA ILE A 642 -3.00 -2.14 -35.36
C ILE A 642 -2.25 -3.27 -34.67
N TYR A 643 -1.81 -4.28 -35.42
CA TYR A 643 -1.08 -5.41 -34.86
C TYR A 643 0.19 -4.95 -34.13
N VAL A 644 1.01 -4.10 -34.77
CA VAL A 644 2.21 -3.55 -34.14
C VAL A 644 1.87 -2.66 -32.95
N PHE A 645 0.79 -1.87 -33.05
CA PHE A 645 0.34 -1.01 -31.94
C PHE A 645 -0.01 -1.83 -30.69
N ILE A 646 -0.81 -2.89 -30.85
CA ILE A 646 -1.23 -3.75 -29.73
C ILE A 646 0.00 -4.40 -29.07
N LEU A 647 0.92 -4.94 -29.86
CA LEU A 647 2.15 -5.54 -29.32
C LEU A 647 3.01 -4.53 -28.56
N ALA A 648 3.16 -3.32 -29.07
CA ALA A 648 3.93 -2.27 -28.42
C ALA A 648 3.22 -1.72 -27.16
N TRP A 649 1.89 -1.67 -27.18
CA TRP A 649 1.06 -1.15 -26.10
C TRP A 649 1.10 -2.04 -24.85
N ASP A 650 1.08 -3.36 -25.06
CA ASP A 650 1.04 -4.37 -24.00
C ASP A 650 2.45 -4.76 -23.49
N GLU A 651 3.51 -4.25 -24.12
CA GLU A 651 4.88 -4.64 -23.78
C GLU A 651 5.32 -4.01 -22.45
N LEU A 652 5.65 -4.87 -21.48
CA LEU A 652 6.13 -4.48 -20.15
C LEU A 652 7.63 -4.72 -19.93
N MET A 653 8.15 -5.87 -20.35
CA MET A 653 9.46 -6.38 -19.92
C MET A 653 10.59 -5.53 -20.46
N PHE A 654 10.57 -5.24 -21.76
CA PHE A 654 11.58 -4.40 -22.40
C PHE A 654 11.45 -2.94 -21.95
N ALA A 655 10.23 -2.40 -21.86
CA ALA A 655 10.02 -1.05 -21.34
C ALA A 655 10.55 -0.91 -19.90
N TRP A 656 10.27 -1.88 -19.03
CA TRP A 656 10.74 -1.83 -17.65
C TRP A 656 12.27 -1.88 -17.56
N VAL A 657 12.94 -2.75 -18.33
CA VAL A 657 14.40 -2.84 -18.28
C VAL A 657 15.08 -1.60 -18.91
N PHE A 658 14.46 -0.98 -19.92
CA PHE A 658 15.00 0.19 -20.61
C PHE A 658 14.60 1.52 -19.96
N SER A 659 13.60 1.55 -19.07
CA SER A 659 13.12 2.75 -18.40
C SER A 659 13.43 2.70 -16.90
N MET A 660 14.31 3.60 -16.46
CA MET A 660 14.68 3.74 -15.04
C MET A 660 13.95 4.93 -14.40
N ASP A 661 13.63 5.96 -15.20
CA ASP A 661 12.97 7.16 -14.74
C ASP A 661 11.48 7.20 -15.09
N VAL A 662 10.73 7.88 -14.22
CA VAL A 662 9.33 8.25 -14.41
C VAL A 662 9.06 8.96 -15.75
N SER A 663 10.02 9.73 -16.24
CA SER A 663 9.89 10.51 -17.48
C SER A 663 9.81 9.65 -18.75
N THR A 664 10.28 8.40 -18.68
CA THR A 664 10.34 7.46 -19.81
C THR A 664 9.46 6.23 -19.65
N ALA A 665 8.90 6.00 -18.45
CA ALA A 665 8.08 4.85 -18.15
C ALA A 665 6.77 4.85 -18.97
N THR A 666 6.36 3.65 -19.40
CA THR A 666 5.10 3.37 -20.09
C THR A 666 4.00 2.99 -19.09
N ILE A 667 2.75 2.93 -19.56
CA ILE A 667 1.61 2.53 -18.72
C ILE A 667 1.83 1.16 -18.05
N PRO A 668 2.25 0.08 -18.74
CA PRO A 668 2.48 -1.20 -18.08
C PRO A 668 3.52 -1.10 -16.96
N VAL A 669 4.59 -0.32 -17.18
CA VAL A 669 5.63 -0.07 -16.16
C VAL A 669 5.05 0.67 -14.96
N GLY A 670 4.18 1.67 -15.20
CA GLY A 670 3.47 2.39 -14.15
C GLY A 670 2.52 1.50 -13.34
N MET A 671 1.75 0.64 -14.00
CA MET A 671 0.83 -0.30 -13.32
C MET A 671 1.57 -1.30 -12.44
N ARG A 672 2.78 -1.71 -12.86
CA ARG A 672 3.61 -2.63 -12.06
C ARG A 672 3.92 -2.06 -10.67
N LEU A 673 3.94 -0.74 -10.50
CA LEU A 673 4.18 -0.11 -9.20
C LEU A 673 3.10 -0.44 -8.15
N PHE A 674 1.92 -0.90 -8.57
CA PHE A 674 0.84 -1.32 -7.67
C PHE A 674 0.95 -2.77 -7.18
N PHE A 675 1.88 -3.56 -7.73
CA PHE A 675 2.17 -4.92 -7.31
C PHE A 675 3.38 -4.94 -6.36
N GLY A 676 3.13 -4.64 -5.08
CA GLY A 676 4.15 -4.63 -4.02
C GLY A 676 4.33 -5.99 -3.33
N GLN A 677 5.41 -6.14 -2.55
CA GLN A 677 5.68 -7.38 -1.79
C GLN A 677 4.73 -7.62 -0.61
N PHE A 678 4.11 -6.56 -0.05
CA PHE A 678 3.28 -6.64 1.16
C PHE A 678 1.78 -6.47 0.90
N ALA A 679 1.42 -5.67 -0.11
CA ALA A 679 0.05 -5.46 -0.52
C ALA A 679 0.02 -5.11 -2.02
N THR A 680 -0.94 -5.69 -2.72
CA THR A 680 -1.26 -5.31 -4.11
C THR A 680 -2.48 -4.41 -4.08
N ARG A 681 -2.39 -3.22 -4.67
CA ARG A 681 -3.52 -2.29 -4.81
C ARG A 681 -4.35 -2.65 -6.04
N TYR A 682 -5.16 -3.70 -5.91
CA TYR A 682 -6.00 -4.21 -7.00
C TYR A 682 -7.01 -3.16 -7.49
N ASP A 683 -7.52 -2.34 -6.57
CA ASP A 683 -8.35 -1.16 -6.83
C ASP A 683 -7.71 -0.23 -7.89
N LEU A 684 -6.45 0.17 -7.67
CA LEU A 684 -5.74 1.06 -8.59
C LEU A 684 -5.31 0.36 -9.87
N VAL A 685 -4.97 -0.93 -9.82
CA VAL A 685 -4.67 -1.72 -11.03
C VAL A 685 -5.90 -1.76 -11.94
N MET A 686 -7.09 -2.02 -11.39
CA MET A 686 -8.33 -2.07 -12.17
C MET A 686 -8.72 -0.69 -12.72
N ALA A 687 -8.54 0.37 -11.95
CA ALA A 687 -8.74 1.75 -12.41
C ALA A 687 -7.77 2.12 -13.54
N ALA A 688 -6.48 1.81 -13.38
CA ALA A 688 -5.45 2.06 -14.39
C ALA A 688 -5.73 1.26 -15.67
N ALA A 689 -6.09 -0.01 -15.54
CA ALA A 689 -6.37 -0.91 -16.67
C ALA A 689 -7.64 -0.46 -17.42
N THR A 690 -8.66 0.00 -16.70
CA THR A 690 -9.84 0.62 -17.32
C THR A 690 -9.45 1.81 -18.20
N LEU A 691 -8.67 2.75 -17.66
CA LEU A 691 -8.24 3.92 -18.43
C LEU A 691 -7.28 3.58 -19.57
N SER A 692 -6.43 2.55 -19.41
CA SER A 692 -5.48 2.14 -20.45
C SER A 692 -6.14 1.46 -21.65
N THR A 693 -7.36 0.94 -21.51
CA THR A 693 -8.11 0.38 -22.65
C THR A 693 -8.73 1.45 -23.55
N LEU A 694 -8.92 2.68 -23.06
CA LEU A 694 -9.57 3.75 -23.82
C LEU A 694 -8.87 4.08 -25.14
N PRO A 695 -7.53 4.25 -25.21
CA PRO A 695 -6.86 4.56 -26.47
C PRO A 695 -6.99 3.44 -27.51
N VAL A 696 -6.91 2.18 -27.07
CA VAL A 696 -7.08 1.00 -27.93
C VAL A 696 -8.51 0.94 -28.46
N MET A 697 -9.51 1.19 -27.62
CA MET A 697 -10.91 1.26 -28.02
C MET A 697 -11.16 2.37 -29.05
N ILE A 698 -10.60 3.57 -28.84
CA ILE A 698 -10.72 4.69 -29.78
C ILE A 698 -10.11 4.33 -31.12
N LEU A 699 -8.89 3.75 -31.12
CA LEU A 699 -8.23 3.28 -32.33
C LEU A 699 -9.08 2.25 -33.07
N PHE A 700 -9.62 1.26 -32.36
CA PHE A 700 -10.52 0.25 -32.93
C PHE A 700 -11.76 0.89 -33.56
N MET A 701 -12.40 1.84 -32.87
CA MET A 701 -13.59 2.55 -33.38
C MET A 701 -13.33 3.32 -34.67
N ILE A 702 -12.13 3.88 -34.83
CA ILE A 702 -11.71 4.58 -36.05
C ILE A 702 -11.50 3.58 -37.19
N VAL A 703 -10.84 2.45 -36.92
CA VAL A 703 -10.40 1.53 -37.98
C VAL A 703 -11.48 0.54 -38.42
N GLN A 704 -12.41 0.13 -37.54
CA GLN A 704 -13.47 -0.84 -37.87
C GLN A 704 -14.27 -0.47 -39.13
N ARG A 705 -14.51 0.82 -39.38
CA ARG A 705 -15.24 1.29 -40.58
C ARG A 705 -14.48 1.03 -41.88
N ARG A 706 -13.14 1.09 -41.85
CA ARG A 706 -12.27 0.89 -43.03
C ARG A 706 -11.98 -0.58 -43.32
N LEU A 707 -11.95 -1.42 -42.29
CA LEU A 707 -11.77 -2.88 -42.46
C LEU A 707 -12.99 -3.52 -43.16
N ILE A 708 -14.20 -3.05 -42.86
CA ILE A 708 -15.44 -3.59 -43.46
C ILE A 708 -15.58 -3.22 -44.94
N SER A 709 -15.05 -2.06 -45.36
CA SER A 709 -15.09 -1.62 -46.77
C SER A 709 -14.10 -2.32 -47.70
N GLY A 710 -13.07 -2.99 -47.15
CA GLY A 710 -11.97 -3.60 -47.91
C GLY A 710 -12.17 -5.07 -48.31
N PHE A 711 -13.25 -5.73 -47.85
CA PHE A 711 -13.49 -7.14 -48.17
C PHE A 711 -14.01 -7.32 -49.60
N PRO A 712 -13.43 -8.19 -50.45
CA PRO A 712 -13.93 -8.45 -51.80
C PRO A 712 -15.40 -8.91 -51.83
N GLY A 713 -15.85 -9.65 -50.82
CA GLY A 713 -17.26 -10.03 -50.63
C GLY A 713 -18.18 -8.89 -50.16
N GLY A 714 -17.63 -7.82 -49.57
CA GLY A 714 -18.38 -6.64 -49.14
C GLY A 714 -18.86 -5.79 -50.32
N ARG A 715 -18.09 -5.74 -51.43
CA ARG A 715 -18.53 -5.14 -52.69
C ARG A 715 -19.76 -5.86 -53.27
N ALA A 716 -19.82 -7.18 -53.17
CA ALA A 716 -20.98 -7.95 -53.62
C ALA A 716 -22.23 -7.68 -52.76
N VAL A 717 -22.08 -7.49 -51.44
CA VAL A 717 -23.20 -7.15 -50.53
C VAL A 717 -23.66 -5.69 -50.71
N ALA A 718 -22.72 -4.75 -50.89
CA ALA A 718 -23.03 -3.34 -51.19
C ALA A 718 -23.72 -3.18 -52.55
N ALA A 719 -23.26 -3.91 -53.58
CA ALA A 719 -23.90 -3.95 -54.91
C ALA A 719 -25.30 -4.58 -54.85
N ARG A 720 -25.50 -5.64 -54.04
CA ARG A 720 -26.81 -6.28 -53.85
C ARG A 720 -27.82 -5.38 -53.12
N ASN A 721 -27.36 -4.49 -52.24
CA ASN A 721 -28.20 -3.49 -51.58
C ASN A 721 -28.45 -2.25 -52.45
N ALA A 722 -27.50 -1.88 -53.33
CA ALA A 722 -27.72 -0.84 -54.34
C ALA A 722 -28.76 -1.28 -55.41
N GLY A 723 -28.71 -2.54 -55.84
CA GLY A 723 -29.71 -3.11 -56.78
C GLY A 723 -31.12 -3.26 -56.20
N LYS A 724 -31.29 -3.23 -54.87
CA LYS A 724 -32.60 -3.21 -54.20
C LYS A 724 -33.22 -1.81 -54.07
N LYS A 725 -32.45 -0.74 -54.30
CA LYS A 725 -32.95 0.65 -54.33
C LYS A 725 -33.35 1.13 -55.73
N VAL A 726 -33.20 0.28 -56.75
CA VAL A 726 -33.56 0.57 -58.15
C VAL A 726 -34.59 -0.45 -58.68
N ARG A 727 -35.43 -1.00 -57.80
CA ARG A 727 -36.62 -1.77 -58.20
C ARG A 727 -37.84 -1.28 -57.47
#